data_AF-A0A1G2TG31-F1
#
_entry.id   AF-A0A1G2TG31-F1
#
_cell.length_a   1.000
_cell.length_b   1.000
_cell.length_c   1.000
_cell.angle_alpha   90.00
_cell.angle_beta   90.00
_cell.angle_gamma   90.00
#
_symmetry.space_group_name_H-M   'P 1'
#
loop_
_entity.id
_entity.type
_entity.pdbx_description
1 polymer ?
#
loop_
_entity_poly.entity_id
_entity_poly.type
_entity_poly.pdbx_seq_one_letter_code
_entity_poly.pdbx_strand_id
1 'polypeptide(L)'
;MTFADTTISGAISTNTTWSPLLGGVYIIDSSFSVSSGVTLTIEPGTIIKARTTGMDGPSIYGTLRAQGTSELPIYFTSIWDDSIGGDTDGNGPSVSTPGEWQGLYFKGGSVGDLDHVVVQYSGYGGYGYGNFVGIENDGGTLDIKNSNIHDNYRIVSNGAGGTMSAGSGIYNKSGTFSLSDSIIEHQATGVYIISGTSTITRNIIRNHFGTGFGANGEGPLILVDNIFSGNSGVGSMDIAKPFIHSGNTSSDLADRGFVITGIARDGMVLESTDLPILVFGRIMVEVGKTMTIAPGTVLKFGGWPWFGAMEVYGTLIAHGTATDKIYFTSIHDDSIGGDTNGNGDTTTPAPRNWNAVFLENGSEASFDNVVLRYSGYNFNGEYLPGVAAAIYNRGANLSISNSYIGDNFGTSIFQDGGTTLISQSELTNSHSALMLRSGDAVINRTSIHDHIGWAIDNQSGILFQFPEIKIIDARNNWWGSVDGPQDTSIPTPTGSGDKVSANVLYEPWLSADPTAQKECCSSVLFLPGIMGSRLFEGGAKRWEPSGDSDIERLYLNSQGESLYSVATGSVIETFDAPGPINPDIYKSFLNDLAQKKLDGTITDYAAYSYDWRLSLPNILADGVLEQVLRDLASSSQTGKVVIVAHSNGGLVAKALINALAEGAPGLVDQLILVGVPQLGTPKAIGALLHGLDNGIPLDGLPLVLSPFRARDFAQNAPFAYNLLPHDNYSNNPGFSISTPIITFGGGEATQIFRETYGNEIYSGTTLRNFILGTDGRAIPVYRDLVNPAKGNSELLQDAVNQQSLIGSLWQIPNGIKVHQIGGVGILTVAGLEYRTFNFCLGVIKTTEGWYCNSGIKTLGYRVNRVIDGDKTVIEPSTLAMPISNNVTRWWVDLAKYNAPIIGINRDHKNLLEIPDLRSLILNNLMGTSTTSYTYVSDTKPDLGTSDRLSFTLNSPLSLSYTESDGTVVNETNPYGQYSEYARYGEVQIIDIFAGETGTITMNGEDTGSFTLEIEQIQGNQVVGTTTYSAIPSSTTTIATVEVSGDTILETGDLMVNYDGDDTIDFTLSPVEGEEVSLPTAPITEETFIELIDQLLSYIDTNVSNKQTKKLLTQQLINLKKIYEKQEELKAKFPHRAHLFHDNHVLKSLVKVLNKQIDVYVKAKKLDLDTAAEIKRLLELIQNKL
;
A
#
# COMPACT_ATOMS: atom_id res chain seq x y z
N MET A 1 4.90 42.20 -14.40
CA MET A 1 3.79 43.09 -14.79
C MET A 1 2.54 42.49 -14.16
N THR A 2 1.87 43.21 -13.27
CA THR A 2 0.55 42.81 -12.77
C THR A 2 -0.47 43.16 -13.87
N PHE A 3 -1.22 42.18 -14.35
CA PHE A 3 -2.33 42.41 -15.28
C PHE A 3 -3.49 43.06 -14.51
N ALA A 4 -4.25 43.92 -15.18
CA ALA A 4 -5.41 44.57 -14.57
C ALA A 4 -6.58 43.59 -14.43
N ASP A 5 -7.38 43.77 -13.39
CA ASP A 5 -8.62 43.01 -13.19
C ASP A 5 -9.63 43.33 -14.29
N THR A 6 -10.44 42.33 -14.66
CA THR A 6 -11.39 42.41 -15.77
C THR A 6 -12.82 42.25 -15.24
N THR A 7 -13.61 43.32 -15.27
CA THR A 7 -15.03 43.27 -14.92
C THR A 7 -15.85 42.69 -16.09
N ILE A 8 -16.67 41.69 -15.77
CA ILE A 8 -17.55 40.99 -16.70
C ILE A 8 -19.00 41.40 -16.43
N SER A 9 -19.72 41.77 -17.49
CA SER A 9 -21.15 42.08 -17.45
C SER A 9 -21.85 41.57 -18.71
N GLY A 10 -23.02 40.96 -18.55
CA GLY A 10 -23.86 40.48 -19.65
C GLY A 10 -23.51 39.09 -20.19
N ALA A 11 -24.03 38.78 -21.38
CA ALA A 11 -23.89 37.47 -22.02
C ALA A 11 -22.62 37.35 -22.87
N ILE A 12 -21.86 36.27 -22.68
CA ILE A 12 -20.85 35.82 -23.63
C ILE A 12 -21.58 35.21 -24.83
N SER A 13 -21.46 35.88 -25.98
CA SER A 13 -22.17 35.54 -27.23
C SER A 13 -21.28 34.95 -28.31
N THR A 14 -19.97 34.87 -28.07
CA THR A 14 -18.98 34.23 -28.95
C THR A 14 -17.97 33.45 -28.11
N ASN A 15 -17.32 32.43 -28.69
CA ASN A 15 -16.32 31.65 -27.97
C ASN A 15 -15.24 32.56 -27.36
N THR A 16 -14.98 32.37 -26.07
CA THR A 16 -14.16 33.26 -25.27
C THR A 16 -13.25 32.44 -24.37
N THR A 17 -12.02 32.93 -24.15
CA THR A 17 -11.05 32.34 -23.22
C THR A 17 -10.72 33.32 -22.10
N TRP A 18 -10.75 32.87 -20.86
CA TRP A 18 -10.22 33.56 -19.68
C TRP A 18 -8.93 32.90 -19.24
N SER A 19 -7.90 33.71 -18.93
CA SER A 19 -6.60 33.21 -18.48
C SER A 19 -5.92 34.21 -17.54
N PRO A 20 -5.04 33.75 -16.63
CA PRO A 20 -4.28 34.64 -15.76
C PRO A 20 -3.28 35.52 -16.53
N LEU A 21 -2.99 35.19 -17.80
CA LEU A 21 -2.12 35.97 -18.69
C LEU A 21 -2.86 37.12 -19.39
N LEU A 22 -4.20 37.07 -19.41
CA LEU A 22 -5.05 38.06 -20.08
C LEU A 22 -5.81 38.96 -19.10
N GLY A 23 -5.93 38.57 -17.84
CA GLY A 23 -6.52 39.36 -16.75
C GLY A 23 -5.98 38.93 -15.39
N GLY A 24 -5.94 39.86 -14.43
CA GLY A 24 -5.58 39.57 -13.03
C GLY A 24 -6.66 38.71 -12.37
N VAL A 25 -7.74 39.37 -11.93
CA VAL A 25 -8.98 38.73 -11.45
C VAL A 25 -10.14 39.03 -12.41
N TYR A 26 -10.96 38.02 -12.72
CA TYR A 26 -12.22 38.21 -13.46
C TYR A 26 -13.36 38.47 -12.48
N ILE A 27 -14.02 39.62 -12.59
CA ILE A 27 -15.03 40.06 -11.63
C ILE A 27 -16.42 40.00 -12.26
N ILE A 28 -17.30 39.13 -11.75
CA ILE A 28 -18.71 39.07 -12.12
C ILE A 28 -19.47 40.07 -11.23
N ASP A 29 -19.71 41.27 -11.78
CA ASP A 29 -20.31 42.40 -11.05
C ASP A 29 -21.81 42.60 -11.36
N SER A 30 -22.35 41.87 -12.33
CA SER A 30 -23.76 41.91 -12.74
C SER A 30 -24.18 40.58 -13.38
N SER A 31 -25.38 40.51 -13.96
CA SER A 31 -25.87 39.29 -14.63
C SER A 31 -24.86 38.77 -15.65
N PHE A 32 -24.51 37.49 -15.54
CA PHE A 32 -23.55 36.80 -16.39
C PHE A 32 -24.19 35.54 -17.00
N SER A 33 -23.96 35.32 -18.30
CA SER A 33 -24.37 34.07 -18.94
C SER A 33 -23.45 33.64 -20.07
N VAL A 34 -23.39 32.34 -20.31
CA VAL A 34 -22.78 31.75 -21.52
C VAL A 34 -23.93 31.33 -22.45
N SER A 35 -24.02 31.97 -23.62
CA SER A 35 -25.13 31.74 -24.56
C SER A 35 -25.12 30.31 -25.13
N SER A 36 -26.29 29.82 -25.55
CA SER A 36 -26.38 28.50 -26.22
C SER A 36 -25.49 28.44 -27.47
N GLY A 37 -24.78 27.32 -27.66
CA GLY A 37 -23.83 27.12 -28.76
C GLY A 37 -22.48 27.84 -28.60
N VAL A 38 -22.25 28.54 -27.49
CA VAL A 38 -21.01 29.26 -27.19
C VAL A 38 -20.19 28.52 -26.13
N THR A 39 -18.86 28.53 -26.27
CA THR A 39 -17.93 27.97 -25.28
C THR A 39 -17.18 29.09 -24.55
N LEU A 40 -17.24 29.08 -23.22
CA LEU A 40 -16.30 29.78 -22.35
C LEU A 40 -15.24 28.77 -21.88
N THR A 41 -13.98 29.02 -22.25
CA THR A 41 -12.82 28.27 -21.77
C THR A 41 -12.12 29.06 -20.67
N ILE A 42 -11.81 28.44 -19.55
CA ILE A 42 -11.05 29.03 -18.44
C ILE A 42 -9.76 28.23 -18.27
N GLU A 43 -8.62 28.90 -18.39
CA GLU A 43 -7.29 28.30 -18.30
C GLU A 43 -6.81 28.15 -16.84
N PRO A 44 -5.86 27.24 -16.55
CA PRO A 44 -5.32 27.02 -15.20
C PRO A 44 -4.87 28.29 -14.49
N GLY A 45 -5.10 28.36 -13.17
CA GLY A 45 -4.71 29.48 -12.31
C GLY A 45 -5.60 30.73 -12.45
N THR A 46 -6.69 30.68 -13.23
CA THR A 46 -7.62 31.81 -13.35
C THR A 46 -8.44 31.99 -12.08
N ILE A 47 -8.57 33.25 -11.61
CA ILE A 47 -9.38 33.63 -10.45
C ILE A 47 -10.63 34.37 -10.92
N ILE A 48 -11.80 33.88 -10.51
CA ILE A 48 -13.11 34.46 -10.77
C ILE A 48 -13.77 34.82 -9.44
N LYS A 49 -14.14 36.10 -9.29
CA LYS A 49 -14.83 36.62 -8.11
C LYS A 49 -16.20 37.16 -8.48
N ALA A 50 -17.21 36.89 -7.66
CA ALA A 50 -18.59 37.30 -7.94
C ALA A 50 -19.21 38.11 -6.79
N ARG A 51 -20.04 39.10 -7.14
CA ARG A 51 -20.98 39.75 -6.22
C ARG A 51 -22.36 39.08 -6.30
N THR A 52 -23.17 39.31 -5.28
CA THR A 52 -24.61 39.07 -5.37
C THR A 52 -25.21 39.87 -6.55
N THR A 53 -25.88 39.19 -7.48
CA THR A 53 -26.62 39.85 -8.58
C THR A 53 -28.14 39.90 -8.32
N GLY A 54 -28.89 40.72 -9.07
CA GLY A 54 -30.35 40.90 -8.85
C GLY A 54 -31.26 39.82 -9.47
N MET A 55 -30.72 38.82 -10.17
CA MET A 55 -31.45 37.72 -10.83
C MET A 55 -30.65 36.41 -10.69
N ASP A 56 -31.15 35.28 -11.21
CA ASP A 56 -30.47 33.97 -11.20
C ASP A 56 -28.95 34.13 -11.45
N GLY A 57 -28.13 33.42 -10.66
CA GLY A 57 -26.67 33.52 -10.70
C GLY A 57 -26.04 33.25 -12.06
N PRO A 58 -24.69 33.20 -12.14
CA PRO A 58 -23.97 32.79 -13.33
C PRO A 58 -24.64 31.63 -14.09
N SER A 59 -25.28 31.95 -15.23
CA SER A 59 -26.18 31.02 -15.93
C SER A 59 -25.54 30.49 -17.22
N ILE A 60 -25.32 29.19 -17.30
CA ILE A 60 -24.67 28.52 -18.41
C ILE A 60 -25.75 27.87 -19.28
N TYR A 61 -25.96 28.40 -20.49
CA TYR A 61 -26.80 27.81 -21.53
C TYR A 61 -25.98 27.13 -22.63
N GLY A 62 -24.69 27.47 -22.75
CA GLY A 62 -23.71 26.88 -23.66
C GLY A 62 -22.77 25.90 -22.98
N THR A 63 -21.47 26.01 -23.27
CA THR A 63 -20.42 25.19 -22.66
C THR A 63 -19.53 26.04 -21.74
N LEU A 64 -19.36 25.60 -20.50
CA LEU A 64 -18.32 26.09 -19.60
C LEU A 64 -17.25 24.98 -19.45
N ARG A 65 -16.04 25.25 -19.94
CA ARG A 65 -14.87 24.37 -19.79
C ARG A 65 -13.85 25.05 -18.90
N ALA A 66 -13.70 24.59 -17.67
CA ALA A 66 -12.73 25.07 -16.70
C ALA A 66 -11.80 23.92 -16.34
N GLN A 67 -10.59 23.92 -16.90
CA GLN A 67 -9.62 22.82 -16.77
C GLN A 67 -8.36 23.33 -16.09
N GLY A 68 -8.35 23.32 -14.75
CA GLY A 68 -7.19 23.67 -13.94
C GLY A 68 -6.19 22.52 -13.79
N THR A 69 -5.19 22.72 -12.93
CA THR A 69 -4.27 21.65 -12.47
C THR A 69 -4.14 21.69 -10.95
N SER A 70 -3.52 20.66 -10.35
CA SER A 70 -3.25 20.62 -8.92
C SER A 70 -2.35 21.75 -8.43
N GLU A 71 -1.41 22.23 -9.26
CA GLU A 71 -0.58 23.39 -8.93
C GLU A 71 -1.27 24.72 -9.20
N LEU A 72 -2.21 24.76 -10.16
CA LEU A 72 -2.87 25.97 -10.65
C LEU A 72 -4.39 25.76 -10.76
N PRO A 73 -5.11 25.63 -9.63
CA PRO A 73 -6.55 25.48 -9.63
C PRO A 73 -7.27 26.73 -10.14
N ILE A 74 -8.51 26.55 -10.61
CA ILE A 74 -9.39 27.65 -11.03
C ILE A 74 -10.34 27.97 -9.87
N TYR A 75 -10.42 29.24 -9.47
CA TYR A 75 -11.25 29.67 -8.33
C TYR A 75 -12.51 30.38 -8.78
N PHE A 76 -13.66 29.97 -8.25
CA PHE A 76 -14.91 30.74 -8.21
C PHE A 76 -15.23 31.07 -6.75
N THR A 77 -15.11 32.34 -6.39
CA THR A 77 -15.28 32.79 -5.00
C THR A 77 -16.05 34.12 -4.91
N SER A 78 -16.32 34.54 -3.68
CA SER A 78 -16.90 35.85 -3.38
C SER A 78 -15.93 36.97 -3.73
N ILE A 79 -16.45 38.15 -4.07
CA ILE A 79 -15.60 39.33 -4.23
C ILE A 79 -14.92 39.77 -2.93
N TRP A 80 -15.50 39.39 -1.78
CA TRP A 80 -15.00 39.73 -0.45
C TRP A 80 -13.95 38.71 0.06
N ASP A 81 -13.44 37.85 -0.82
CA ASP A 81 -12.49 36.81 -0.47
C ASP A 81 -11.07 37.28 -0.76
N ASP A 82 -10.45 37.95 0.20
CA ASP A 82 -9.09 38.45 0.04
C ASP A 82 -8.02 37.35 0.10
N SER A 83 -8.38 36.15 0.56
CA SER A 83 -7.44 35.03 0.66
C SER A 83 -6.99 34.52 -0.70
N ILE A 84 -7.83 34.72 -1.73
CA ILE A 84 -7.57 34.33 -3.12
C ILE A 84 -7.48 35.59 -3.98
N GLY A 85 -6.35 35.84 -4.64
CA GLY A 85 -6.20 37.00 -5.56
C GLY A 85 -6.13 38.38 -4.89
N GLY A 86 -6.17 38.46 -3.55
CA GLY A 86 -6.04 39.71 -2.79
C GLY A 86 -7.30 40.59 -2.80
N ASP A 87 -7.18 41.78 -2.18
CA ASP A 87 -8.23 42.80 -2.07
C ASP A 87 -8.62 43.33 -3.46
N THR A 88 -9.65 42.72 -4.04
CA THR A 88 -10.10 42.98 -5.43
C THR A 88 -11.04 44.18 -5.51
N ASP A 89 -11.62 44.63 -4.40
CA ASP A 89 -12.56 45.75 -4.39
C ASP A 89 -12.10 46.99 -3.63
N GLY A 90 -10.88 46.95 -3.08
CA GLY A 90 -10.17 48.07 -2.50
C GLY A 90 -10.77 48.56 -1.18
N ASN A 91 -11.54 47.71 -0.48
CA ASN A 91 -12.20 48.07 0.77
C ASN A 91 -11.33 47.80 2.02
N GLY A 92 -10.12 47.27 1.84
CA GLY A 92 -9.24 46.81 2.92
C GLY A 92 -9.47 45.34 3.28
N PRO A 93 -8.71 44.76 4.25
CA PRO A 93 -8.78 43.34 4.53
C PRO A 93 -10.20 42.85 4.90
N SER A 94 -10.72 41.90 4.13
CA SER A 94 -12.03 41.29 4.29
C SER A 94 -11.94 39.77 4.38
N VAL A 95 -12.92 39.15 5.07
CA VAL A 95 -13.06 37.70 5.20
C VAL A 95 -14.47 37.35 4.74
N SER A 96 -14.57 36.52 3.70
CA SER A 96 -15.85 36.10 3.15
C SER A 96 -16.63 35.20 4.10
N THR A 97 -17.94 35.23 3.94
CA THR A 97 -18.91 34.36 4.59
C THR A 97 -19.74 33.58 3.57
N PRO A 98 -20.23 32.38 3.92
CA PRO A 98 -21.11 31.61 3.05
C PRO A 98 -22.38 32.38 2.64
N GLY A 99 -22.78 32.23 1.38
CA GLY A 99 -23.99 32.82 0.84
C GLY A 99 -23.84 34.24 0.32
N GLU A 100 -22.66 34.64 -0.18
CA GLU A 100 -22.39 36.00 -0.67
C GLU A 100 -22.61 36.18 -2.18
N TRP A 101 -22.71 35.07 -2.92
CA TRP A 101 -23.08 35.05 -4.34
C TRP A 101 -23.90 33.80 -4.68
N GLN A 102 -24.55 33.78 -5.85
CA GLN A 102 -25.62 32.81 -6.14
C GLN A 102 -25.17 31.37 -6.44
N GLY A 103 -23.91 31.13 -6.83
CA GLY A 103 -23.44 29.84 -7.35
C GLY A 103 -23.54 29.72 -8.89
N LEU A 104 -23.18 28.56 -9.43
CA LEU A 104 -23.18 28.27 -10.87
C LEU A 104 -24.45 27.52 -11.30
N TYR A 105 -25.11 27.94 -12.36
CA TYR A 105 -26.37 27.35 -12.83
C TYR A 105 -26.26 26.83 -14.26
N PHE A 106 -26.19 25.52 -14.42
CA PHE A 106 -26.23 24.82 -15.70
C PHE A 106 -27.68 24.58 -16.12
N LYS A 107 -28.09 25.16 -17.25
CA LYS A 107 -29.47 25.06 -17.76
C LYS A 107 -29.61 23.97 -18.83
N GLY A 108 -30.84 23.68 -19.24
CA GLY A 108 -31.16 22.64 -20.21
C GLY A 108 -30.30 22.68 -21.47
N GLY A 109 -29.62 21.57 -21.77
CA GLY A 109 -28.74 21.43 -22.94
C GLY A 109 -27.35 22.06 -22.82
N SER A 110 -27.00 22.63 -21.66
CA SER A 110 -25.65 23.12 -21.38
C SER A 110 -24.66 21.99 -21.11
N VAL A 111 -23.36 22.31 -21.21
CA VAL A 111 -22.26 21.41 -20.87
C VAL A 111 -21.34 22.08 -19.85
N GLY A 112 -21.09 21.41 -18.73
CA GLY A 112 -20.07 21.78 -17.74
C GLY A 112 -18.98 20.74 -17.69
N ASP A 113 -17.73 21.17 -17.83
CA ASP A 113 -16.51 20.36 -17.72
C ASP A 113 -15.59 21.09 -16.74
N LEU A 114 -15.65 20.68 -15.46
CA LEU A 114 -14.96 21.30 -14.33
C LEU A 114 -13.89 20.34 -13.80
N ASP A 115 -12.61 20.70 -13.95
CA ASP A 115 -11.45 19.92 -13.50
C ASP A 115 -10.51 20.81 -12.67
N HIS A 116 -10.14 20.40 -11.46
CA HIS A 116 -9.35 21.21 -10.52
C HIS A 116 -9.95 22.61 -10.26
N VAL A 117 -11.27 22.64 -10.04
CA VAL A 117 -12.03 23.86 -9.75
C VAL A 117 -12.31 23.96 -8.25
N VAL A 118 -12.19 25.17 -7.70
CA VAL A 118 -12.62 25.52 -6.34
C VAL A 118 -13.87 26.39 -6.43
N VAL A 119 -14.96 26.01 -5.76
CA VAL A 119 -16.17 26.83 -5.63
C VAL A 119 -16.48 27.07 -4.16
N GLN A 120 -16.45 28.33 -3.74
CA GLN A 120 -16.65 28.71 -2.33
C GLN A 120 -17.48 29.98 -2.11
N TYR A 121 -18.04 30.09 -0.91
CA TYR A 121 -18.80 31.24 -0.38
C TYR A 121 -20.06 31.63 -1.17
N SER A 122 -20.59 30.71 -1.97
CA SER A 122 -21.87 30.88 -2.66
C SER A 122 -23.06 30.41 -1.81
N GLY A 123 -24.26 30.33 -2.39
CA GLY A 123 -25.49 29.95 -1.69
C GLY A 123 -26.46 31.12 -1.45
N TYR A 124 -26.25 32.28 -2.08
CA TYR A 124 -27.23 33.37 -2.07
C TYR A 124 -28.45 33.00 -2.93
N GLY A 125 -29.59 32.65 -2.31
CA GLY A 125 -30.84 32.24 -3.01
C GLY A 125 -32.12 32.59 -2.22
N GLY A 126 -33.27 31.99 -2.54
CA GLY A 126 -34.54 32.13 -1.80
C GLY A 126 -35.45 33.29 -2.27
N TYR A 127 -36.76 33.26 -1.93
CA TYR A 127 -37.78 34.28 -2.28
C TYR A 127 -37.72 34.85 -3.74
N GLY A 128 -37.77 33.97 -4.74
CA GLY A 128 -37.77 34.37 -6.15
C GLY A 128 -36.38 34.55 -6.78
N TYR A 129 -35.30 34.23 -6.06
CA TYR A 129 -33.90 34.39 -6.49
C TYR A 129 -33.11 33.06 -6.61
N GLY A 130 -33.78 31.90 -6.73
CA GLY A 130 -33.12 30.59 -6.92
C GLY A 130 -32.93 29.76 -5.63
N ASN A 131 -32.14 28.68 -5.71
CA ASN A 131 -31.83 27.78 -4.59
C ASN A 131 -30.59 28.24 -3.80
N PHE A 132 -30.42 27.80 -2.56
CA PHE A 132 -29.18 27.99 -1.81
C PHE A 132 -28.18 26.91 -2.27
N VAL A 133 -27.39 27.20 -3.31
CA VAL A 133 -26.52 26.19 -3.96
C VAL A 133 -25.14 26.72 -4.32
N GLY A 134 -24.17 25.80 -4.36
CA GLY A 134 -22.88 26.04 -5.01
C GLY A 134 -22.95 25.84 -6.51
N ILE A 135 -23.40 24.67 -6.94
CA ILE A 135 -23.56 24.31 -8.34
C ILE A 135 -24.92 23.65 -8.53
N GLU A 136 -25.71 24.15 -9.48
CA GLU A 136 -27.00 23.56 -9.88
C GLU A 136 -26.92 23.03 -11.32
N ASN A 137 -27.40 21.81 -11.52
CA ASN A 137 -27.67 21.24 -12.84
C ASN A 137 -29.17 21.08 -13.06
N ASP A 138 -29.73 21.87 -13.97
CA ASP A 138 -31.13 21.85 -14.37
C ASP A 138 -31.26 21.49 -15.86
N GLY A 139 -30.92 20.24 -16.18
CA GLY A 139 -31.10 19.63 -17.50
C GLY A 139 -29.87 19.69 -18.42
N GLY A 140 -28.69 20.02 -17.89
CA GLY A 140 -27.42 19.98 -18.61
C GLY A 140 -26.69 18.64 -18.47
N THR A 141 -25.51 18.58 -19.08
CA THR A 141 -24.49 17.54 -18.86
C THR A 141 -23.34 18.16 -18.08
N LEU A 142 -23.18 17.76 -16.82
CA LEU A 142 -22.21 18.34 -15.89
C LEU A 142 -21.21 17.26 -15.44
N ASP A 143 -19.94 17.46 -15.75
CA ASP A 143 -18.80 16.65 -15.28
C ASP A 143 -17.94 17.49 -14.34
N ILE A 144 -17.72 17.00 -13.12
CA ILE A 144 -16.87 17.62 -12.10
C ILE A 144 -15.84 16.59 -11.65
N LYS A 145 -14.55 16.94 -11.70
CA LYS A 145 -13.46 16.08 -11.22
C LYS A 145 -12.32 16.85 -10.56
N ASN A 146 -11.57 16.18 -9.68
CA ASN A 146 -10.39 16.73 -8.99
C ASN A 146 -10.64 18.09 -8.30
N SER A 147 -11.87 18.37 -7.89
CA SER A 147 -12.35 19.71 -7.53
C SER A 147 -12.64 19.83 -6.03
N ASN A 148 -12.67 21.06 -5.51
CA ASN A 148 -13.04 21.34 -4.11
C ASN A 148 -14.27 22.24 -4.03
N ILE A 149 -15.37 21.75 -3.46
CA ILE A 149 -16.64 22.47 -3.34
C ILE A 149 -16.99 22.64 -1.87
N HIS A 150 -16.80 23.84 -1.32
CA HIS A 150 -16.96 24.07 0.11
C HIS A 150 -17.62 25.39 0.47
N ASP A 151 -18.22 25.48 1.65
CA ASP A 151 -18.75 26.72 2.22
C ASP A 151 -19.81 27.43 1.33
N ASN A 152 -20.67 26.65 0.67
CA ASN A 152 -21.69 27.12 -0.29
C ASN A 152 -23.12 26.99 0.26
N TYR A 153 -23.38 27.62 1.41
CA TYR A 153 -24.66 27.54 2.10
C TYR A 153 -25.12 28.91 2.61
N ARG A 154 -26.37 28.99 3.08
CA ARG A 154 -26.93 30.20 3.70
C ARG A 154 -27.39 29.95 5.12
N ILE A 155 -27.16 30.90 6.01
CA ILE A 155 -27.75 30.90 7.36
C ILE A 155 -29.14 31.54 7.28
N VAL A 156 -30.18 30.80 7.69
CA VAL A 156 -31.58 31.24 7.70
C VAL A 156 -32.22 31.06 9.08
N SER A 157 -33.37 31.70 9.33
CA SER A 157 -34.13 31.46 10.56
C SER A 157 -34.77 30.07 10.55
N ASN A 158 -34.70 29.35 11.69
CA ASN A 158 -35.34 28.05 11.86
C ASN A 158 -36.85 28.13 12.20
N GLY A 159 -37.45 29.32 12.18
CA GLY A 159 -38.87 29.53 12.50
C GLY A 159 -39.23 29.46 13.99
N ALA A 160 -38.30 29.01 14.85
CA ALA A 160 -38.47 28.90 16.31
C ALA A 160 -37.62 29.92 17.09
N GLY A 161 -37.12 30.96 16.42
CA GLY A 161 -36.27 32.00 17.02
C GLY A 161 -34.76 31.71 17.01
N GLY A 162 -34.32 30.61 16.40
CA GLY A 162 -32.91 30.30 16.14
C GLY A 162 -32.50 30.41 14.67
N THR A 163 -31.27 30.02 14.36
CA THR A 163 -30.71 29.96 13.00
C THR A 163 -30.37 28.51 12.59
N MET A 164 -30.30 28.27 11.28
CA MET A 164 -29.85 27.00 10.70
C MET A 164 -29.11 27.25 9.38
N SER A 165 -28.18 26.36 9.03
CA SER A 165 -27.56 26.31 7.70
C SER A 165 -28.54 25.65 6.72
N ALA A 166 -28.71 26.23 5.55
CA ALA A 166 -29.57 25.73 4.49
C ALA A 166 -28.85 25.79 3.14
N GLY A 167 -29.05 24.76 2.32
CA GLY A 167 -28.51 24.68 0.96
C GLY A 167 -27.71 23.43 0.66
N SER A 168 -27.31 23.28 -0.60
CA SER A 168 -26.54 22.12 -1.07
C SER A 168 -25.27 22.57 -1.76
N GLY A 169 -24.15 21.88 -1.54
CA GLY A 169 -22.93 22.15 -2.29
C GLY A 169 -23.16 21.95 -3.79
N ILE A 170 -23.76 20.81 -4.14
CA ILE A 170 -24.17 20.48 -5.50
C ILE A 170 -25.64 20.04 -5.51
N TYR A 171 -26.41 20.55 -6.47
CA TYR A 171 -27.81 20.23 -6.66
C TYR A 171 -28.08 19.75 -8.09
N ASN A 172 -28.30 18.45 -8.28
CA ASN A 172 -28.71 17.87 -9.55
C ASN A 172 -30.23 17.74 -9.62
N LYS A 173 -30.88 18.72 -10.25
CA LYS A 173 -32.33 18.75 -10.41
C LYS A 173 -32.79 17.84 -11.55
N SER A 174 -32.09 17.87 -12.69
CA SER A 174 -32.30 16.99 -13.84
C SER A 174 -31.08 16.98 -14.77
N GLY A 175 -31.01 16.05 -15.73
CA GLY A 175 -29.90 15.94 -16.70
C GLY A 175 -28.93 14.81 -16.37
N THR A 176 -27.68 14.94 -16.82
CA THR A 176 -26.58 14.00 -16.53
C THR A 176 -25.54 14.68 -15.66
N PHE A 177 -25.16 14.03 -14.57
CA PHE A 177 -24.22 14.55 -13.59
C PHE A 177 -23.16 13.50 -13.24
N SER A 178 -21.89 13.85 -13.39
CA SER A 178 -20.74 13.08 -12.88
C SER A 178 -19.91 13.90 -11.91
N LEU A 179 -19.51 13.27 -10.80
CA LEU A 179 -18.62 13.84 -9.79
C LEU A 179 -17.56 12.81 -9.42
N SER A 180 -16.28 13.11 -9.66
CA SER A 180 -15.21 12.19 -9.26
C SER A 180 -13.98 12.84 -8.63
N ASP A 181 -13.26 12.07 -7.81
CA ASP A 181 -11.92 12.45 -7.34
C ASP A 181 -11.90 13.83 -6.63
N SER A 182 -13.03 14.25 -6.03
CA SER A 182 -13.25 15.59 -5.53
C SER A 182 -13.51 15.63 -4.02
N ILE A 183 -13.35 16.82 -3.42
CA ILE A 183 -13.66 17.09 -2.01
C ILE A 183 -14.90 17.98 -1.93
N ILE A 184 -15.91 17.54 -1.18
CA ILE A 184 -17.13 18.30 -0.90
C ILE A 184 -17.23 18.49 0.62
N GLU A 185 -17.21 19.73 1.11
CA GLU A 185 -17.21 19.96 2.57
C GLU A 185 -17.97 21.21 3.03
N HIS A 186 -18.32 21.27 4.32
CA HIS A 186 -18.93 22.45 4.97
C HIS A 186 -20.15 23.00 4.21
N GLN A 187 -21.16 22.15 4.05
CA GLN A 187 -22.46 22.48 3.43
C GLN A 187 -23.57 22.07 4.39
N ALA A 188 -24.81 22.49 4.17
CA ALA A 188 -25.94 21.89 4.90
C ALA A 188 -26.24 20.47 4.37
N THR A 189 -26.19 20.27 3.05
CA THR A 189 -26.16 18.94 2.41
C THR A 189 -25.04 18.94 1.36
N GLY A 190 -24.23 17.89 1.29
CA GLY A 190 -23.13 17.82 0.31
C GLY A 190 -23.65 17.82 -1.13
N VAL A 191 -24.30 16.72 -1.52
CA VAL A 191 -24.88 16.54 -2.86
C VAL A 191 -26.37 16.21 -2.77
N TYR A 192 -27.21 16.93 -3.49
CA TYR A 192 -28.65 16.70 -3.49
C TYR A 192 -29.18 16.42 -4.91
N ILE A 193 -29.92 15.31 -5.07
CA ILE A 193 -30.32 14.75 -6.37
C ILE A 193 -31.83 14.56 -6.38
N ILE A 194 -32.50 15.02 -7.44
CA ILE A 194 -33.95 14.86 -7.64
C ILE A 194 -34.27 14.00 -8.85
N SER A 195 -33.57 14.19 -9.96
CA SER A 195 -33.79 13.41 -11.16
C SER A 195 -32.57 13.36 -12.06
N GLY A 196 -32.65 12.57 -13.13
CA GLY A 196 -31.56 12.40 -14.09
C GLY A 196 -30.63 11.25 -13.72
N THR A 197 -29.54 11.13 -14.47
CA THR A 197 -28.51 10.11 -14.23
C THR A 197 -27.37 10.74 -13.46
N SER A 198 -27.03 10.17 -12.30
CA SER A 198 -25.97 10.68 -11.43
C SER A 198 -24.91 9.60 -11.17
N THR A 199 -23.65 9.94 -11.34
CA THR A 199 -22.50 9.08 -11.05
C THR A 199 -21.53 9.82 -10.13
N ILE A 200 -21.31 9.30 -8.93
CA ILE A 200 -20.48 9.94 -7.91
C ILE A 200 -19.44 8.92 -7.46
N THR A 201 -18.16 9.15 -7.79
CA THR A 201 -17.10 8.16 -7.59
C THR A 201 -15.80 8.70 -6.98
N ARG A 202 -15.20 8.01 -6.01
CA ARG A 202 -13.87 8.38 -5.45
C ARG A 202 -13.80 9.78 -4.84
N ASN A 203 -14.88 10.25 -4.21
CA ASN A 203 -14.92 11.57 -3.57
C ASN A 203 -14.74 11.48 -2.05
N ILE A 204 -14.30 12.58 -1.44
CA ILE A 204 -14.34 12.81 0.01
C ILE A 204 -15.50 13.79 0.29
N ILE A 205 -16.53 13.34 1.00
CA ILE A 205 -17.74 14.11 1.31
C ILE A 205 -17.82 14.26 2.83
N ARG A 206 -17.55 15.46 3.36
CA ARG A 206 -17.27 15.59 4.80
C ARG A 206 -17.78 16.85 5.49
N ASN A 207 -17.90 16.78 6.80
CA ASN A 207 -18.18 17.92 7.70
C ASN A 207 -19.42 18.73 7.29
N HIS A 208 -20.43 18.09 6.71
CA HIS A 208 -21.71 18.72 6.43
C HIS A 208 -22.56 18.82 7.69
N PHE A 209 -23.26 19.94 7.86
CA PHE A 209 -24.16 20.16 9.01
C PHE A 209 -25.36 19.21 9.00
N GLY A 210 -25.71 18.65 7.85
CA GLY A 210 -26.70 17.59 7.66
C GLY A 210 -26.06 16.36 7.05
N THR A 211 -26.63 15.83 5.95
CA THR A 211 -26.13 14.61 5.31
C THR A 211 -25.09 14.86 4.23
N GLY A 212 -24.27 13.83 3.98
CA GLY A 212 -23.36 13.78 2.84
C GLY A 212 -24.09 13.89 1.50
N PHE A 213 -25.18 13.14 1.33
CA PHE A 213 -26.06 13.30 0.18
C PHE A 213 -27.54 13.16 0.52
N GLY A 214 -28.40 13.55 -0.43
CA GLY A 214 -29.81 13.18 -0.47
C GLY A 214 -30.25 12.91 -1.90
N ALA A 215 -30.98 11.83 -2.13
CA ALA A 215 -31.39 11.43 -3.48
C ALA A 215 -32.87 11.01 -3.49
N ASN A 216 -33.72 11.95 -3.89
CA ASN A 216 -35.15 11.72 -4.04
C ASN A 216 -35.51 11.63 -5.52
N GLY A 217 -36.68 11.08 -5.86
CA GLY A 217 -37.20 11.08 -7.24
C GLY A 217 -36.51 10.12 -8.22
N GLU A 218 -36.81 10.28 -9.50
CA GLU A 218 -36.51 9.28 -10.55
C GLU A 218 -35.04 9.29 -11.04
N GLY A 219 -34.66 8.27 -11.82
CA GLY A 219 -33.34 8.18 -12.46
C GLY A 219 -32.27 7.47 -11.61
N PRO A 220 -31.30 6.80 -12.27
CA PRO A 220 -30.32 5.96 -11.58
C PRO A 220 -29.25 6.79 -10.84
N LEU A 221 -28.83 6.28 -9.69
CA LEU A 221 -27.68 6.76 -8.92
C LEU A 221 -26.61 5.67 -8.87
N ILE A 222 -25.40 6.03 -9.31
CA ILE A 222 -24.19 5.22 -9.11
C ILE A 222 -23.32 5.95 -8.08
N LEU A 223 -23.01 5.27 -6.98
CA LEU A 223 -22.24 5.81 -5.86
C LEU A 223 -21.11 4.84 -5.53
N VAL A 224 -19.87 5.10 -5.94
CA VAL A 224 -18.77 4.12 -5.85
C VAL A 224 -17.51 4.71 -5.21
N ASP A 225 -16.87 4.01 -4.29
CA ASP A 225 -15.58 4.38 -3.68
C ASP A 225 -15.56 5.77 -2.99
N ASN A 226 -16.69 6.25 -2.46
CA ASN A 226 -16.72 7.54 -1.77
C ASN A 226 -16.44 7.39 -0.27
N ILE A 227 -15.78 8.39 0.32
CA ILE A 227 -15.50 8.47 1.75
C ILE A 227 -16.40 9.54 2.37
N PHE A 228 -17.30 9.11 3.26
CA PHE A 228 -18.13 9.99 4.06
C PHE A 228 -17.50 10.16 5.46
N SER A 229 -17.33 11.39 5.94
CA SER A 229 -16.74 11.60 7.28
C SER A 229 -17.22 12.88 7.97
N GLY A 230 -17.51 12.82 9.27
CA GLY A 230 -17.88 14.01 10.04
C GLY A 230 -19.20 14.69 9.65
N ASN A 231 -19.99 14.09 8.76
CA ASN A 231 -21.36 14.55 8.48
C ASN A 231 -22.31 14.11 9.61
N SER A 232 -23.52 14.66 9.67
CA SER A 232 -24.54 14.13 10.59
C SER A 232 -25.02 12.72 10.19
N GLY A 233 -24.82 12.33 8.92
CA GLY A 233 -25.11 11.01 8.38
C GLY A 233 -24.74 10.91 6.91
N VAL A 234 -24.61 9.70 6.39
CA VAL A 234 -24.15 9.44 5.01
C VAL A 234 -25.11 10.06 3.99
N GLY A 235 -26.37 9.61 4.02
CA GLY A 235 -27.38 10.13 3.10
C GLY A 235 -28.67 9.34 3.11
N SER A 236 -29.70 9.92 2.49
CA SER A 236 -31.04 9.35 2.41
C SER A 236 -31.57 9.27 0.98
N MET A 237 -32.37 8.25 0.69
CA MET A 237 -32.96 8.05 -0.62
C MET A 237 -34.28 7.28 -0.63
N ASP A 238 -35.05 7.47 -1.70
CA ASP A 238 -36.24 6.68 -2.01
C ASP A 238 -35.86 5.28 -2.49
N ILE A 239 -36.45 4.25 -1.90
CA ILE A 239 -36.19 2.85 -2.24
C ILE A 239 -36.49 2.52 -3.72
N ALA A 240 -37.42 3.22 -4.36
CA ALA A 240 -37.77 3.01 -5.77
C ALA A 240 -36.63 3.38 -6.74
N LYS A 241 -35.65 4.19 -6.29
CA LYS A 241 -34.59 4.69 -7.16
C LYS A 241 -33.61 3.56 -7.50
N PRO A 242 -33.28 3.32 -8.80
CA PRO A 242 -32.20 2.40 -9.15
C PRO A 242 -30.88 2.90 -8.55
N PHE A 243 -30.23 2.05 -7.77
CA PHE A 243 -29.06 2.42 -6.99
C PHE A 243 -28.00 1.33 -7.14
N ILE A 244 -26.81 1.75 -7.56
CA ILE A 244 -25.63 0.89 -7.66
C ILE A 244 -24.59 1.50 -6.76
N HIS A 245 -24.05 0.71 -5.84
CA HIS A 245 -23.04 1.16 -4.91
C HIS A 245 -22.03 0.08 -4.58
N SER A 246 -20.80 0.50 -4.31
CA SER A 246 -19.70 -0.36 -3.90
C SER A 246 -18.54 0.49 -3.38
N GLY A 247 -17.75 -0.04 -2.44
CA GLY A 247 -16.52 0.60 -1.96
C GLY A 247 -16.70 1.90 -1.15
N ASN A 248 -17.94 2.31 -0.83
CA ASN A 248 -18.15 3.49 0.00
C ASN A 248 -17.82 3.21 1.48
N THR A 249 -17.29 4.20 2.18
CA THR A 249 -16.95 4.12 3.61
C THR A 249 -17.55 5.30 4.38
N SER A 250 -17.85 5.11 5.68
CA SER A 250 -18.36 6.19 6.53
C SER A 250 -17.72 6.19 7.92
N SER A 251 -17.30 7.38 8.35
CA SER A 251 -16.96 7.74 9.73
C SER A 251 -17.77 8.94 10.23
N ASP A 252 -19.01 9.06 9.73
CA ASP A 252 -19.93 10.13 10.10
C ASP A 252 -20.33 10.08 11.59
N LEU A 253 -20.88 11.20 12.08
CA LEU A 253 -21.21 11.37 13.50
C LEU A 253 -22.34 10.45 13.96
N ALA A 254 -23.25 10.11 13.05
CA ALA A 254 -24.33 9.14 13.21
C ALA A 254 -24.68 8.57 11.82
N ASP A 255 -25.63 7.63 11.77
CA ASP A 255 -26.21 7.09 10.54
C ASP A 255 -25.17 6.74 9.46
N ARG A 256 -24.19 5.92 9.83
CA ARG A 256 -23.06 5.49 9.00
C ARG A 256 -23.43 4.47 7.91
N GLY A 257 -24.64 4.59 7.36
CA GLY A 257 -25.21 3.72 6.33
C GLY A 257 -26.24 4.45 5.48
N PHE A 258 -26.75 3.81 4.43
CA PHE A 258 -27.72 4.43 3.53
C PHE A 258 -29.11 4.40 4.13
N VAL A 259 -29.69 5.57 4.42
CA VAL A 259 -31.07 5.66 4.90
C VAL A 259 -32.03 5.45 3.72
N ILE A 260 -32.76 4.34 3.72
CA ILE A 260 -33.67 3.97 2.63
C ILE A 260 -35.11 3.85 3.14
N THR A 261 -36.05 4.45 2.42
CA THR A 261 -37.48 4.45 2.78
C THR A 261 -38.38 4.51 1.53
N GLY A 262 -39.66 4.17 1.69
CA GLY A 262 -40.68 4.38 0.66
C GLY A 262 -41.26 3.09 0.08
N ILE A 263 -41.77 3.18 -1.15
CA ILE A 263 -42.45 2.08 -1.85
C ILE A 263 -41.48 1.44 -2.84
N ALA A 264 -41.26 0.12 -2.71
CA ALA A 264 -40.38 -0.63 -3.60
C ALA A 264 -40.96 -0.68 -5.03
N ARG A 265 -40.10 -0.46 -6.02
CA ARG A 265 -40.47 -0.70 -7.43
C ARG A 265 -40.55 -2.19 -7.73
N ASP A 266 -41.26 -2.54 -8.79
CA ASP A 266 -41.37 -3.93 -9.24
C ASP A 266 -39.99 -4.52 -9.64
N GLY A 267 -39.74 -5.76 -9.23
CA GLY A 267 -38.48 -6.46 -9.53
C GLY A 267 -37.24 -5.79 -8.92
N MET A 268 -37.41 -5.03 -7.83
CA MET A 268 -36.28 -4.42 -7.14
C MET A 268 -35.42 -5.49 -6.46
N VAL A 269 -34.10 -5.32 -6.53
CA VAL A 269 -33.12 -6.00 -5.69
C VAL A 269 -32.53 -4.98 -4.74
N LEU A 270 -32.55 -5.30 -3.45
CA LEU A 270 -31.93 -4.52 -2.38
C LEU A 270 -30.66 -5.23 -1.92
N GLU A 271 -29.55 -4.51 -1.88
CA GLU A 271 -28.23 -5.04 -1.54
C GLU A 271 -27.44 -4.06 -0.66
N SER A 272 -26.50 -4.57 0.14
CA SER A 272 -25.59 -3.75 0.96
C SER A 272 -24.13 -4.18 0.76
N THR A 273 -23.58 -3.89 -0.41
CA THR A 273 -22.22 -4.35 -0.81
C THR A 273 -21.08 -3.71 0.00
N ASP A 274 -21.31 -2.52 0.54
CA ASP A 274 -20.30 -1.71 1.24
C ASP A 274 -20.77 -1.15 2.59
N LEU A 275 -21.85 -0.35 2.63
CA LEU A 275 -22.44 0.21 3.83
C LEU A 275 -23.80 -0.44 4.14
N PRO A 276 -24.16 -0.63 5.42
CA PRO A 276 -25.48 -1.14 5.79
C PRO A 276 -26.62 -0.26 5.32
N ILE A 277 -27.79 -0.86 5.09
CA ILE A 277 -29.02 -0.13 4.81
C ILE A 277 -29.73 0.19 6.12
N LEU A 278 -29.99 1.46 6.35
CA LEU A 278 -30.68 1.96 7.55
C LEU A 278 -32.15 2.21 7.22
N VAL A 279 -33.04 1.57 7.96
CA VAL A 279 -34.49 1.67 7.79
C VAL A 279 -35.06 2.47 8.96
N PHE A 280 -35.18 3.78 8.76
CA PHE A 280 -35.84 4.70 9.71
C PHE A 280 -37.27 5.02 9.32
N GLY A 281 -37.67 4.72 8.09
CA GLY A 281 -39.05 4.88 7.63
C GLY A 281 -39.79 3.56 7.60
N ARG A 282 -40.72 3.46 6.65
CA ARG A 282 -41.34 2.20 6.26
C ARG A 282 -40.86 1.82 4.87
N ILE A 283 -40.62 0.53 4.68
CA ILE A 283 -40.46 -0.07 3.36
C ILE A 283 -41.76 -0.80 3.02
N MET A 284 -42.35 -0.49 1.87
CA MET A 284 -43.61 -1.11 1.42
C MET A 284 -43.43 -1.84 0.10
N VAL A 285 -43.88 -3.10 0.05
CA VAL A 285 -44.00 -3.88 -1.19
C VAL A 285 -45.49 -3.96 -1.55
N GLU A 286 -45.90 -3.27 -2.60
CA GLU A 286 -47.31 -3.21 -3.01
C GLU A 286 -47.84 -4.52 -3.63
N VAL A 287 -49.16 -4.65 -3.70
CA VAL A 287 -49.85 -5.81 -4.30
C VAL A 287 -49.36 -6.05 -5.73
N GLY A 288 -48.97 -7.29 -6.03
CA GLY A 288 -48.50 -7.70 -7.36
C GLY A 288 -47.07 -7.25 -7.69
N LYS A 289 -46.34 -6.68 -6.73
CA LYS A 289 -44.93 -6.28 -6.87
C LYS A 289 -44.01 -7.25 -6.15
N THR A 290 -42.82 -7.46 -6.71
CA THR A 290 -41.79 -8.30 -6.09
C THR A 290 -40.58 -7.48 -5.67
N MET A 291 -40.11 -7.70 -4.45
CA MET A 291 -38.85 -7.18 -3.93
C MET A 291 -37.96 -8.36 -3.49
N THR A 292 -36.71 -8.34 -3.92
CA THR A 292 -35.68 -9.31 -3.52
C THR A 292 -34.63 -8.63 -2.66
N ILE A 293 -34.17 -9.30 -1.60
CA ILE A 293 -33.03 -8.90 -0.80
C ILE A 293 -31.89 -9.86 -1.15
N ALA A 294 -30.76 -9.32 -1.61
CA ALA A 294 -29.62 -10.11 -2.08
C ALA A 294 -28.86 -10.76 -0.90
N PRO A 295 -28.14 -11.88 -1.13
CA PRO A 295 -27.25 -12.47 -0.12
C PRO A 295 -26.28 -11.45 0.50
N GLY A 296 -25.96 -11.62 1.79
CA GLY A 296 -25.06 -10.73 2.53
C GLY A 296 -25.64 -9.37 2.91
N THR A 297 -26.88 -9.07 2.53
CA THR A 297 -27.48 -7.75 2.82
C THR A 297 -27.74 -7.57 4.31
N VAL A 298 -27.34 -6.41 4.84
CA VAL A 298 -27.55 -5.97 6.23
C VAL A 298 -28.56 -4.83 6.27
N LEU A 299 -29.75 -5.11 6.78
CA LEU A 299 -30.78 -4.13 7.09
C LEU A 299 -30.79 -3.85 8.60
N LYS A 300 -30.55 -2.59 8.96
CA LYS A 300 -30.63 -2.13 10.34
C LYS A 300 -31.76 -1.15 10.54
N PHE A 301 -32.61 -1.44 11.51
CA PHE A 301 -33.83 -0.69 11.76
C PHE A 301 -33.65 0.24 12.97
N GLY A 302 -34.12 1.48 12.81
CA GLY A 302 -34.11 2.48 13.89
C GLY A 302 -35.34 2.38 14.78
N GLY A 303 -35.17 2.68 16.07
CA GLY A 303 -36.24 2.58 17.07
C GLY A 303 -37.04 3.87 17.22
N TRP A 304 -38.18 3.98 16.53
CA TRP A 304 -39.27 4.91 16.89
C TRP A 304 -40.64 4.27 16.60
N PRO A 305 -41.71 4.58 17.35
CA PRO A 305 -43.00 3.88 17.30
C PRO A 305 -43.70 3.72 15.94
N TRP A 306 -43.38 4.57 14.96
CA TRP A 306 -44.01 4.60 13.63
C TRP A 306 -43.02 4.32 12.49
N PHE A 307 -41.79 3.92 12.85
CA PHE A 307 -40.59 4.06 12.03
C PHE A 307 -39.73 2.80 12.23
N GLY A 308 -39.18 2.22 11.16
CA GLY A 308 -38.46 0.93 11.21
C GLY A 308 -39.36 -0.29 11.07
N ALA A 309 -40.27 -0.29 10.08
CA ALA A 309 -41.12 -1.42 9.74
C ALA A 309 -41.02 -1.79 8.25
N MET A 310 -41.29 -3.06 7.94
CA MET A 310 -41.46 -3.55 6.57
C MET A 310 -42.89 -4.05 6.38
N GLU A 311 -43.60 -3.52 5.39
CA GLU A 311 -44.99 -3.88 5.08
C GLU A 311 -45.05 -4.56 3.71
N VAL A 312 -45.51 -5.80 3.68
CA VAL A 312 -45.53 -6.64 2.47
C VAL A 312 -46.97 -6.96 2.09
N TYR A 313 -47.44 -6.37 1.00
CA TYR A 313 -48.71 -6.70 0.33
C TYR A 313 -48.50 -7.53 -0.95
N GLY A 314 -47.27 -7.55 -1.49
CA GLY A 314 -46.84 -8.31 -2.66
C GLY A 314 -45.97 -9.52 -2.30
N THR A 315 -44.82 -9.65 -2.97
CA THR A 315 -43.87 -10.76 -2.78
C THR A 315 -42.52 -10.25 -2.26
N LEU A 316 -42.05 -10.81 -1.15
CA LEU A 316 -40.72 -10.57 -0.58
C LEU A 316 -39.86 -11.84 -0.64
N ILE A 317 -38.70 -11.76 -1.28
CA ILE A 317 -37.74 -12.85 -1.39
C ILE A 317 -36.45 -12.44 -0.68
N ALA A 318 -36.03 -13.17 0.35
CA ALA A 318 -34.76 -12.95 1.04
C ALA A 318 -34.02 -14.28 1.15
N HIS A 319 -33.18 -14.58 0.15
CA HIS A 319 -32.41 -15.83 0.07
C HIS A 319 -30.93 -15.51 0.20
N GLY A 320 -30.38 -15.69 1.40
CA GLY A 320 -28.95 -15.64 1.66
C GLY A 320 -28.28 -17.00 1.42
N THR A 321 -27.00 -17.08 1.76
CA THR A 321 -26.24 -18.33 1.79
C THR A 321 -25.74 -18.62 3.21
N ALA A 322 -25.19 -19.81 3.44
CA ALA A 322 -24.61 -20.16 4.73
C ALA A 322 -23.47 -19.21 5.15
N THR A 323 -22.74 -18.62 4.18
CA THR A 323 -21.65 -17.66 4.44
C THR A 323 -22.09 -16.20 4.33
N ASP A 324 -23.06 -15.90 3.47
CA ASP A 324 -23.56 -14.56 3.21
C ASP A 324 -25.03 -14.47 3.60
N LYS A 325 -25.26 -14.57 4.92
CA LYS A 325 -26.60 -14.47 5.50
C LYS A 325 -27.17 -13.06 5.30
N ILE A 326 -28.49 -12.97 5.25
CA ILE A 326 -29.21 -11.69 5.24
C ILE A 326 -29.57 -11.33 6.68
N TYR A 327 -29.28 -10.10 7.10
CA TYR A 327 -29.48 -9.66 8.48
C TYR A 327 -30.58 -8.61 8.58
N PHE A 328 -31.53 -8.84 9.48
CA PHE A 328 -32.54 -7.88 9.94
C PHE A 328 -32.28 -7.62 11.43
N THR A 329 -31.75 -6.44 11.76
CA THR A 329 -31.27 -6.16 13.12
C THR A 329 -31.45 -4.69 13.53
N SER A 330 -31.03 -4.35 14.75
CA SER A 330 -31.06 -3.00 15.33
C SER A 330 -29.95 -2.11 14.78
N ILE A 331 -30.17 -0.80 14.66
CA ILE A 331 -29.06 0.16 14.45
C ILE A 331 -28.00 0.18 15.56
N HIS A 332 -28.36 -0.32 16.74
CA HIS A 332 -27.48 -0.47 17.90
C HIS A 332 -26.70 -1.79 17.90
N ASP A 333 -26.83 -2.61 16.85
CA ASP A 333 -26.13 -3.90 16.75
C ASP A 333 -24.80 -3.74 16.03
N ASP A 334 -23.75 -3.46 16.78
CA ASP A 334 -22.42 -3.21 16.21
C ASP A 334 -21.74 -4.49 15.71
N SER A 335 -22.21 -5.65 16.19
CA SER A 335 -21.64 -6.96 15.83
C SER A 335 -21.87 -7.34 14.36
N ILE A 336 -22.79 -6.67 13.67
CA ILE A 336 -23.12 -6.89 12.26
C ILE A 336 -23.06 -5.55 11.56
N GLY A 337 -22.24 -5.40 10.51
CA GLY A 337 -22.18 -4.14 9.74
C GLY A 337 -21.61 -2.92 10.49
N GLY A 338 -21.06 -3.08 11.71
CA GLY A 338 -20.36 -2.02 12.46
C GLY A 338 -21.26 -1.01 13.19
N ASP A 339 -20.62 -0.03 13.86
CA ASP A 339 -21.27 1.05 14.63
C ASP A 339 -21.98 2.06 13.71
N THR A 340 -23.22 1.74 13.36
CA THR A 340 -24.04 2.50 12.41
C THR A 340 -24.68 3.75 12.99
N ASN A 341 -24.88 3.80 14.30
CA ASN A 341 -25.44 4.96 15.00
C ASN A 341 -24.37 5.91 15.57
N GLY A 342 -23.09 5.57 15.39
CA GLY A 342 -21.94 6.45 15.60
C GLY A 342 -21.60 6.73 17.06
N ASN A 343 -22.08 5.91 18.00
CA ASN A 343 -21.90 6.15 19.43
C ASN A 343 -20.90 5.20 20.10
N GLY A 344 -20.14 4.42 19.32
CA GLY A 344 -19.28 3.35 19.82
C GLY A 344 -20.10 2.34 20.65
N ASP A 345 -19.48 1.73 21.66
CA ASP A 345 -20.15 0.70 22.47
C ASP A 345 -21.19 1.26 23.48
N THR A 346 -21.64 2.51 23.32
CA THR A 346 -22.51 3.19 24.29
C THR A 346 -23.90 2.54 24.38
N THR A 347 -24.40 2.00 23.27
CA THR A 347 -25.69 1.29 23.22
C THR A 347 -25.47 -0.13 22.73
N THR A 348 -26.18 -1.09 23.33
CA THR A 348 -26.18 -2.48 22.88
C THR A 348 -27.53 -2.84 22.28
N PRO A 349 -27.58 -3.82 21.37
CA PRO A 349 -28.84 -4.22 20.77
C PRO A 349 -29.69 -4.98 21.80
N ALA A 350 -30.99 -4.73 21.78
CA ALA A 350 -31.95 -5.28 22.73
C ALA A 350 -33.30 -5.54 22.03
N PRO A 351 -34.09 -6.52 22.52
CA PRO A 351 -35.46 -6.68 22.10
C PRO A 351 -36.23 -5.37 22.16
N ARG A 352 -37.16 -5.14 21.22
CA ARG A 352 -37.89 -3.88 20.99
C ARG A 352 -37.08 -2.76 20.34
N ASN A 353 -35.86 -2.96 19.85
CA ASN A 353 -35.15 -1.86 19.21
C ASN A 353 -35.76 -1.43 17.87
N TRP A 354 -36.57 -2.27 17.24
CA TRP A 354 -37.36 -1.92 16.05
C TRP A 354 -38.71 -2.62 16.02
N ASN A 355 -39.55 -2.25 15.04
CA ASN A 355 -40.95 -2.65 15.01
C ASN A 355 -41.13 -4.14 14.63
N ALA A 356 -41.39 -4.43 13.35
CA ALA A 356 -41.66 -5.77 12.86
C ALA A 356 -41.68 -5.84 11.32
N VAL A 357 -41.74 -7.07 10.80
CA VAL A 357 -42.15 -7.37 9.42
C VAL A 357 -43.63 -7.72 9.41
N PHE A 358 -44.42 -7.00 8.63
CA PHE A 358 -45.86 -7.21 8.46
C PHE A 358 -46.12 -7.86 7.10
N LEU A 359 -46.69 -9.07 7.12
CA LEU A 359 -47.09 -9.80 5.93
C LEU A 359 -48.61 -9.79 5.84
N GLU A 360 -49.13 -9.04 4.87
CA GLU A 360 -50.56 -8.78 4.72
C GLU A 360 -51.27 -9.89 3.94
N ASN A 361 -52.60 -9.92 4.02
CA ASN A 361 -53.40 -10.97 3.40
C ASN A 361 -53.15 -11.09 1.89
N GLY A 362 -52.79 -12.28 1.43
CA GLY A 362 -52.50 -12.57 0.02
C GLY A 362 -51.05 -12.29 -0.42
N SER A 363 -50.18 -11.85 0.50
CA SER A 363 -48.75 -11.67 0.23
C SER A 363 -47.97 -13.00 0.28
N GLU A 364 -46.75 -12.97 -0.25
CA GLU A 364 -45.79 -14.09 -0.20
C GLU A 364 -44.46 -13.63 0.40
N ALA A 365 -43.89 -14.43 1.30
CA ALA A 365 -42.58 -14.17 1.89
C ALA A 365 -41.75 -15.45 1.97
N SER A 366 -40.50 -15.40 1.52
CA SER A 366 -39.57 -16.52 1.56
C SER A 366 -38.22 -16.10 2.12
N PHE A 367 -37.88 -16.66 3.29
CA PHE A 367 -36.63 -16.41 4.01
C PHE A 367 -35.77 -17.66 3.99
N ASP A 368 -34.57 -17.57 3.44
CA ASP A 368 -33.57 -18.63 3.45
C ASP A 368 -32.21 -18.07 3.89
N ASN A 369 -31.54 -18.67 4.86
CA ASN A 369 -30.31 -18.13 5.47
C ASN A 369 -30.45 -16.67 5.97
N VAL A 370 -31.57 -16.37 6.62
CA VAL A 370 -31.87 -15.06 7.21
C VAL A 370 -31.58 -15.09 8.71
N VAL A 371 -31.08 -13.98 9.26
CA VAL A 371 -30.94 -13.72 10.69
C VAL A 371 -31.84 -12.55 11.06
N LEU A 372 -32.85 -12.78 11.91
CA LEU A 372 -33.79 -11.74 12.37
C LEU A 372 -33.80 -11.65 13.89
N ARG A 373 -33.40 -10.49 14.42
CA ARG A 373 -33.25 -10.26 15.86
C ARG A 373 -33.61 -8.85 16.33
N TYR A 374 -33.83 -8.71 17.64
CA TYR A 374 -34.01 -7.45 18.37
C TYR A 374 -35.26 -6.64 18.02
N SER A 375 -36.28 -7.29 17.44
CA SER A 375 -37.55 -6.66 17.05
C SER A 375 -38.61 -6.70 18.18
N GLY A 376 -39.84 -6.29 17.87
CA GLY A 376 -41.02 -6.49 18.73
C GLY A 376 -41.42 -5.27 19.57
N TYR A 377 -41.22 -4.03 19.10
CA TYR A 377 -41.45 -2.80 19.87
C TYR A 377 -42.93 -2.55 20.28
N ASN A 378 -43.93 -3.00 19.50
CA ASN A 378 -45.39 -2.75 19.63
C ASN A 378 -45.84 -1.64 20.62
N PHE A 379 -46.00 -0.42 20.10
CA PHE A 379 -46.38 0.75 20.89
C PHE A 379 -47.90 0.93 21.11
N ASN A 380 -48.81 0.34 20.33
CA ASN A 380 -50.24 0.70 20.45
C ASN A 380 -51.31 -0.28 19.91
N GLY A 381 -51.02 -1.58 19.75
CA GLY A 381 -52.11 -2.55 19.56
C GLY A 381 -52.99 -2.30 18.34
N GLU A 382 -52.39 -1.98 17.19
CA GLU A 382 -53.09 -1.64 15.95
C GLU A 382 -54.06 -2.74 15.46
N TYR A 383 -53.89 -3.97 15.96
CA TYR A 383 -54.78 -5.09 15.65
C TYR A 383 -55.22 -5.90 16.89
N LEU A 384 -54.29 -6.22 17.80
CA LEU A 384 -54.59 -6.74 19.13
C LEU A 384 -53.75 -6.02 20.19
N PRO A 385 -54.38 -5.39 21.19
CA PRO A 385 -53.67 -4.86 22.34
C PRO A 385 -52.84 -5.95 23.03
N GLY A 386 -51.52 -5.76 23.11
CA GLY A 386 -50.63 -6.58 23.95
C GLY A 386 -49.83 -7.70 23.27
N VAL A 387 -49.96 -7.93 21.95
CA VAL A 387 -49.17 -8.97 21.26
C VAL A 387 -48.02 -8.33 20.47
N ALA A 388 -46.79 -8.45 20.97
CA ALA A 388 -45.58 -8.04 20.25
C ALA A 388 -44.99 -9.22 19.49
N ALA A 389 -44.58 -9.01 18.23
CA ALA A 389 -43.95 -10.04 17.42
C ALA A 389 -42.91 -9.50 16.44
N ALA A 390 -42.00 -10.37 16.01
CA ALA A 390 -41.00 -10.06 14.99
C ALA A 390 -41.59 -10.09 13.58
N ILE A 391 -42.40 -11.11 13.30
CA ILE A 391 -43.13 -11.28 12.04
C ILE A 391 -44.62 -11.42 12.36
N TYR A 392 -45.43 -10.56 11.75
CA TYR A 392 -46.89 -10.66 11.76
C TYR A 392 -47.36 -11.27 10.44
N ASN A 393 -47.74 -12.56 10.45
CA ASN A 393 -48.38 -13.22 9.31
C ASN A 393 -49.91 -13.06 9.41
N ARG A 394 -50.48 -12.15 8.62
CA ARG A 394 -51.91 -11.76 8.63
C ARG A 394 -52.72 -12.39 7.49
N GLY A 395 -52.21 -13.47 6.88
CA GLY A 395 -52.84 -14.11 5.71
C GLY A 395 -51.88 -14.35 4.54
N ALA A 396 -50.58 -14.37 4.77
CA ALA A 396 -49.54 -14.59 3.77
C ALA A 396 -49.14 -16.06 3.66
N ASN A 397 -48.45 -16.40 2.57
CA ASN A 397 -47.67 -17.64 2.47
C ASN A 397 -46.23 -17.36 2.90
N LEU A 398 -45.85 -17.80 4.09
CA LEU A 398 -44.52 -17.61 4.68
C LEU A 398 -43.71 -18.91 4.65
N SER A 399 -42.51 -18.86 4.10
CA SER A 399 -41.52 -19.94 4.17
C SER A 399 -40.22 -19.46 4.81
N ILE A 400 -39.65 -20.27 5.71
CA ILE A 400 -38.42 -19.98 6.44
C ILE A 400 -37.54 -21.22 6.44
N SER A 401 -36.33 -21.14 5.88
CA SER A 401 -35.35 -22.22 5.90
C SER A 401 -33.95 -21.75 6.27
N ASN A 402 -33.14 -22.64 6.86
CA ASN A 402 -31.72 -22.37 7.18
C ASN A 402 -31.47 -21.07 7.95
N SER A 403 -32.46 -20.58 8.70
CA SER A 403 -32.51 -19.22 9.22
C SER A 403 -32.45 -19.19 10.74
N TYR A 404 -32.03 -18.07 11.30
CA TYR A 404 -32.06 -17.79 12.74
C TYR A 404 -33.10 -16.71 13.03
N ILE A 405 -34.04 -16.98 13.93
CA ILE A 405 -34.99 -15.97 14.42
C ILE A 405 -35.02 -16.03 15.94
N GLY A 406 -34.40 -15.04 16.58
CA GLY A 406 -34.30 -15.01 18.03
C GLY A 406 -33.97 -13.65 18.61
N ASP A 407 -33.90 -13.59 19.94
CA ASP A 407 -33.64 -12.36 20.70
C ASP A 407 -34.69 -11.26 20.43
N ASN A 408 -35.93 -11.68 20.16
CA ASN A 408 -37.05 -10.80 19.84
C ASN A 408 -37.97 -10.63 21.06
N PHE A 409 -38.62 -9.46 21.16
CA PHE A 409 -39.57 -9.25 22.24
C PHE A 409 -40.92 -9.88 21.90
N GLY A 410 -41.45 -10.70 22.80
CA GLY A 410 -42.72 -11.39 22.58
C GLY A 410 -42.54 -12.60 21.67
N THR A 411 -43.29 -12.66 20.57
CA THR A 411 -43.32 -13.85 19.70
C THR A 411 -42.42 -13.67 18.47
N SER A 412 -41.64 -14.68 18.07
CA SER A 412 -40.92 -14.63 16.79
C SER A 412 -41.91 -14.53 15.62
N ILE A 413 -42.88 -15.43 15.53
CA ILE A 413 -43.90 -15.41 14.49
C ILE A 413 -45.30 -15.41 15.10
N PHE A 414 -46.06 -14.36 14.84
CA PHE A 414 -47.47 -14.30 15.16
C PHE A 414 -48.31 -14.55 13.91
N GLN A 415 -49.15 -15.58 13.94
CA GLN A 415 -49.96 -16.01 12.81
C GLN A 415 -51.46 -15.89 13.08
N ASP A 416 -52.14 -15.13 12.22
CA ASP A 416 -53.59 -14.90 12.27
C ASP A 416 -54.34 -15.33 10.99
N GLY A 417 -53.63 -15.99 10.07
CA GLY A 417 -54.16 -16.50 8.82
C GLY A 417 -53.03 -17.04 7.94
N GLY A 418 -53.36 -17.48 6.73
CA GLY A 418 -52.37 -17.90 5.74
C GLY A 418 -51.65 -19.21 6.10
N THR A 419 -50.45 -19.39 5.56
CA THR A 419 -49.60 -20.57 5.78
C THR A 419 -48.21 -20.18 6.26
N THR A 420 -47.62 -21.00 7.14
CA THR A 420 -46.22 -20.86 7.57
C THR A 420 -45.52 -22.22 7.48
N LEU A 421 -44.39 -22.27 6.78
CA LEU A 421 -43.50 -23.43 6.71
C LEU A 421 -42.12 -23.05 7.24
N ILE A 422 -41.64 -23.77 8.25
CA ILE A 422 -40.31 -23.56 8.83
C ILE A 422 -39.51 -24.85 8.77
N SER A 423 -38.27 -24.81 8.28
CA SER A 423 -37.41 -25.98 8.29
C SER A 423 -35.91 -25.72 8.38
N GLN A 424 -35.14 -26.60 9.03
CA GLN A 424 -33.67 -26.47 9.10
C GLN A 424 -33.20 -25.14 9.70
N SER A 425 -34.02 -24.55 10.57
CA SER A 425 -33.80 -23.23 11.14
C SER A 425 -33.56 -23.31 12.65
N GLU A 426 -33.22 -22.19 13.27
CA GLU A 426 -33.11 -22.01 14.71
C GLU A 426 -34.08 -20.91 15.16
N LEU A 427 -34.95 -21.23 16.12
CA LEU A 427 -35.86 -20.31 16.78
C LEU A 427 -35.51 -20.31 18.26
N THR A 428 -35.14 -19.15 18.81
CA THR A 428 -34.63 -19.08 20.19
C THR A 428 -34.84 -17.74 20.86
N ASN A 429 -34.63 -17.67 22.19
CA ASN A 429 -34.56 -16.43 22.98
C ASN A 429 -35.70 -15.43 22.76
N SER A 430 -36.90 -15.95 22.51
CA SER A 430 -38.14 -15.16 22.42
C SER A 430 -39.14 -15.70 23.45
N HIS A 431 -40.25 -15.02 23.72
CA HIS A 431 -41.27 -15.57 24.61
C HIS A 431 -41.94 -16.81 23.99
N SER A 432 -42.19 -16.77 22.68
CA SER A 432 -42.78 -17.85 21.88
C SER A 432 -42.12 -17.88 20.50
N ALA A 433 -41.86 -19.07 19.95
CA ALA A 433 -41.37 -19.24 18.58
C ALA A 433 -42.49 -18.98 17.57
N LEU A 434 -43.67 -19.59 17.82
CA LEU A 434 -44.87 -19.42 17.03
C LEU A 434 -46.09 -19.28 17.95
N MET A 435 -46.87 -18.22 17.73
CA MET A 435 -48.21 -18.05 18.32
C MET A 435 -49.24 -18.03 17.19
N LEU A 436 -50.11 -19.04 17.14
CA LEU A 436 -51.08 -19.26 16.06
C LEU A 436 -52.51 -19.12 16.56
N ARG A 437 -53.30 -18.26 15.90
CA ARG A 437 -54.76 -18.13 16.11
C ARG A 437 -55.58 -18.71 14.98
N SER A 438 -55.07 -18.66 13.75
CA SER A 438 -55.72 -19.14 12.53
C SER A 438 -54.66 -19.42 11.44
N GLY A 439 -55.08 -20.05 10.35
CA GLY A 439 -54.18 -20.55 9.29
C GLY A 439 -53.55 -21.90 9.61
N ASP A 440 -52.60 -22.31 8.77
CA ASP A 440 -51.90 -23.59 8.88
C ASP A 440 -50.39 -23.37 9.10
N ALA A 441 -49.76 -24.20 9.94
CA ALA A 441 -48.33 -24.10 10.22
C ALA A 441 -47.65 -25.47 10.31
N VAL A 442 -46.47 -25.58 9.69
CA VAL A 442 -45.61 -26.77 9.72
C VAL A 442 -44.18 -26.34 10.07
N ILE A 443 -43.58 -27.03 11.05
CA ILE A 443 -42.22 -26.80 11.52
C ILE A 443 -41.50 -28.15 11.53
N ASN A 444 -40.34 -28.27 10.88
CA ASN A 444 -39.66 -29.56 10.73
C ASN A 444 -38.13 -29.43 10.61
N ARG A 445 -37.36 -30.28 11.29
CA ARG A 445 -35.88 -30.24 11.35
C ARG A 445 -35.32 -28.91 11.87
N THR A 446 -36.04 -28.24 12.75
CA THR A 446 -35.69 -26.95 13.33
C THR A 446 -35.23 -27.13 14.77
N SER A 447 -34.27 -26.31 15.20
CA SER A 447 -33.87 -26.17 16.61
C SER A 447 -34.79 -25.13 17.28
N ILE A 448 -35.52 -25.55 18.31
CA ILE A 448 -36.47 -24.72 19.06
C ILE A 448 -36.09 -24.80 20.54
N HIS A 449 -35.54 -23.74 21.11
CA HIS A 449 -35.05 -23.76 22.48
C HIS A 449 -35.05 -22.37 23.13
N ASP A 450 -34.84 -22.34 24.44
CA ASP A 450 -34.68 -21.12 25.25
C ASP A 450 -35.88 -20.15 25.20
N HIS A 451 -37.09 -20.68 24.98
CA HIS A 451 -38.31 -19.89 25.10
C HIS A 451 -38.83 -19.88 26.54
N ILE A 452 -39.10 -18.69 27.06
CA ILE A 452 -39.59 -18.51 28.44
C ILE A 452 -41.09 -18.83 28.60
N GLY A 453 -41.87 -18.77 27.52
CA GLY A 453 -43.31 -19.01 27.48
C GLY A 453 -43.67 -20.39 26.90
N TRP A 454 -44.75 -20.46 26.12
CA TRP A 454 -44.97 -21.58 25.20
C TRP A 454 -44.16 -21.34 23.93
N ALA A 455 -43.20 -22.21 23.61
CA ALA A 455 -42.46 -22.12 22.36
C ALA A 455 -43.41 -22.23 21.17
N ILE A 456 -44.35 -23.18 21.21
CA ILE A 456 -45.47 -23.26 20.25
C ILE A 456 -46.80 -23.08 20.99
N ASP A 457 -47.42 -21.91 20.79
CA ASP A 457 -48.70 -21.51 21.38
C ASP A 457 -49.83 -21.54 20.32
N ASN A 458 -50.70 -22.54 20.41
CA ASN A 458 -51.85 -22.71 19.54
C ASN A 458 -53.11 -22.23 20.27
N GLN A 459 -53.56 -21.02 19.89
CA GLN A 459 -54.73 -20.35 20.43
C GLN A 459 -55.99 -20.51 19.55
N SER A 460 -55.91 -21.34 18.50
CA SER A 460 -57.07 -21.63 17.64
C SER A 460 -58.18 -22.34 18.42
N GLY A 461 -59.44 -22.03 18.13
CA GLY A 461 -60.59 -22.60 18.84
C GLY A 461 -60.81 -22.08 20.28
N ILE A 462 -59.88 -21.27 20.84
CA ILE A 462 -59.98 -20.74 22.21
C ILE A 462 -60.76 -19.41 22.24
N LEU A 463 -60.64 -18.60 21.20
CA LEU A 463 -61.32 -17.30 21.09
C LEU A 463 -62.59 -17.42 20.23
N PHE A 464 -63.69 -16.77 20.65
CA PHE A 464 -64.97 -16.79 19.92
C PHE A 464 -64.85 -16.33 18.44
N GLN A 465 -63.84 -15.53 18.11
CA GLN A 465 -63.58 -15.04 16.76
C GLN A 465 -62.88 -16.08 15.85
N PHE A 466 -62.28 -17.12 16.44
CA PHE A 466 -61.57 -18.19 15.74
C PHE A 466 -62.09 -19.56 16.22
N PRO A 467 -63.33 -19.94 15.87
CA PRO A 467 -63.97 -21.13 16.42
C PRO A 467 -63.40 -22.45 15.88
N GLU A 468 -62.62 -22.41 14.80
CA GLU A 468 -62.00 -23.59 14.21
C GLU A 468 -60.71 -23.93 14.95
N ILE A 469 -60.62 -25.18 15.45
CA ILE A 469 -59.38 -25.72 16.03
C ILE A 469 -58.45 -26.14 14.90
N LYS A 470 -57.23 -25.61 14.92
CA LYS A 470 -56.13 -25.95 14.00
C LYS A 470 -55.14 -26.88 14.67
N ILE A 471 -54.46 -27.68 13.86
CA ILE A 471 -53.37 -28.57 14.31
C ILE A 471 -52.06 -28.03 13.74
N ILE A 472 -51.06 -27.81 14.59
CA ILE A 472 -49.70 -27.45 14.17
C ILE A 472 -48.87 -28.72 14.06
N ASP A 473 -48.26 -28.95 12.90
CA ASP A 473 -47.32 -30.08 12.71
C ASP A 473 -45.90 -29.62 13.01
N ALA A 474 -45.38 -29.98 14.19
CA ALA A 474 -44.05 -29.65 14.69
C ALA A 474 -43.20 -30.90 14.95
N ARG A 475 -43.36 -31.95 14.13
CA ARG A 475 -42.57 -33.19 14.22
C ARG A 475 -41.15 -33.01 13.67
N ASN A 476 -40.25 -33.86 14.14
CA ASN A 476 -38.83 -33.93 13.84
C ASN A 476 -38.06 -32.63 14.13
N ASN A 477 -38.38 -31.95 15.22
CA ASN A 477 -37.64 -30.79 15.71
C ASN A 477 -36.82 -31.14 16.96
N TRP A 478 -35.79 -30.35 17.24
CA TRP A 478 -35.09 -30.33 18.52
C TRP A 478 -35.76 -29.32 19.45
N TRP A 479 -35.94 -29.67 20.71
CA TRP A 479 -36.72 -28.88 21.68
C TRP A 479 -35.86 -28.36 22.84
N GLY A 480 -34.54 -28.26 22.64
CA GLY A 480 -33.59 -27.92 23.71
C GLY A 480 -33.27 -29.08 24.66
N SER A 481 -33.93 -30.24 24.53
CA SER A 481 -33.68 -31.42 25.36
C SER A 481 -33.86 -32.76 24.63
N VAL A 482 -33.05 -33.74 25.03
CA VAL A 482 -33.02 -35.11 24.50
C VAL A 482 -34.32 -35.87 24.73
N ASP A 483 -35.05 -35.51 25.78
CA ASP A 483 -36.33 -36.12 26.18
C ASP A 483 -37.56 -35.41 25.59
N GLY A 484 -37.37 -34.44 24.69
CA GLY A 484 -38.44 -33.80 23.92
C GLY A 484 -39.08 -32.58 24.60
N PRO A 485 -40.14 -32.02 24.01
CA PRO A 485 -40.80 -30.82 24.51
C PRO A 485 -41.61 -31.10 25.78
N GLN A 486 -41.90 -30.01 26.49
CA GLN A 486 -42.82 -30.00 27.62
C GLN A 486 -44.28 -29.77 27.18
N ASP A 487 -45.03 -30.85 26.95
CA ASP A 487 -46.48 -30.74 26.68
C ASP A 487 -47.25 -30.43 27.96
N THR A 488 -47.69 -29.18 28.08
CA THR A 488 -48.43 -28.69 29.25
C THR A 488 -49.94 -28.92 29.18
N SER A 489 -50.44 -29.46 28.07
CA SER A 489 -51.88 -29.71 27.85
C SER A 489 -52.40 -31.00 28.49
N ILE A 490 -51.49 -31.87 28.95
CA ILE A 490 -51.80 -33.15 29.57
C ILE A 490 -51.45 -33.16 31.08
N PRO A 491 -52.08 -34.02 31.92
CA PRO A 491 -51.91 -33.98 33.38
C PRO A 491 -50.48 -34.25 33.90
N THR A 492 -49.66 -34.93 33.10
CA THR A 492 -48.23 -35.18 33.36
C THR A 492 -47.44 -34.67 32.17
N PRO A 493 -46.76 -33.51 32.27
CA PRO A 493 -45.98 -32.97 31.17
C PRO A 493 -44.90 -33.94 30.69
N THR A 494 -44.70 -34.01 29.37
CA THR A 494 -43.60 -34.75 28.73
C THR A 494 -42.28 -34.00 28.87
N GLY A 495 -41.15 -34.69 28.68
CA GLY A 495 -39.82 -34.09 28.49
C GLY A 495 -39.38 -33.01 29.50
N SER A 496 -38.27 -32.34 29.17
CA SER A 496 -37.75 -31.18 29.88
C SER A 496 -37.38 -30.02 28.95
N GLY A 497 -37.61 -30.19 27.64
CA GLY A 497 -37.41 -29.14 26.65
C GLY A 497 -38.51 -28.07 26.66
N ASP A 498 -38.49 -27.26 25.62
CA ASP A 498 -39.39 -26.12 25.43
C ASP A 498 -40.88 -26.51 25.44
N LYS A 499 -41.72 -25.59 25.95
CA LYS A 499 -43.14 -25.88 26.19
C LYS A 499 -43.98 -25.84 24.91
N VAL A 500 -44.90 -26.79 24.79
CA VAL A 500 -45.96 -26.78 23.79
C VAL A 500 -47.35 -26.73 24.43
N SER A 501 -48.28 -26.12 23.70
CA SER A 501 -49.71 -26.05 24.03
C SER A 501 -50.49 -27.21 23.40
N ALA A 502 -51.81 -27.26 23.63
CA ALA A 502 -52.68 -28.28 23.03
C ALA A 502 -52.71 -28.20 21.49
N ASN A 503 -53.02 -29.32 20.83
CA ASN A 503 -53.15 -29.41 19.37
C ASN A 503 -51.84 -29.13 18.60
N VAL A 504 -50.70 -29.54 19.16
CA VAL A 504 -49.37 -29.54 18.50
C VAL A 504 -48.89 -30.98 18.33
N LEU A 505 -48.58 -31.39 17.10
CA LEU A 505 -47.96 -32.69 16.84
C LEU A 505 -46.45 -32.54 16.94
N TYR A 506 -45.81 -33.13 17.94
CA TYR A 506 -44.36 -33.01 18.15
C TYR A 506 -43.61 -34.36 18.13
N GLU A 507 -44.33 -35.49 18.07
CA GLU A 507 -43.75 -36.84 17.98
C GLU A 507 -43.69 -37.37 16.54
N PRO A 508 -42.52 -37.85 16.08
CA PRO A 508 -41.24 -37.96 16.80
C PRO A 508 -40.49 -36.61 16.91
N TRP A 509 -39.63 -36.45 17.91
CA TRP A 509 -38.67 -35.32 18.02
C TRP A 509 -37.23 -35.79 17.80
N LEU A 510 -36.29 -34.84 17.61
CA LEU A 510 -34.86 -35.13 17.44
C LEU A 510 -34.17 -35.27 18.81
N SER A 511 -33.19 -36.16 18.93
CA SER A 511 -32.42 -36.37 20.17
C SER A 511 -31.13 -35.54 20.24
N ALA A 512 -30.86 -34.72 19.22
CA ALA A 512 -29.73 -33.80 19.16
C ALA A 512 -30.13 -32.60 18.30
N ASP A 513 -29.45 -31.49 18.51
CA ASP A 513 -29.66 -30.27 17.76
C ASP A 513 -29.27 -30.44 16.27
N PRO A 514 -30.19 -30.26 15.31
CA PRO A 514 -29.91 -30.35 13.88
C PRO A 514 -29.10 -29.17 13.33
N THR A 515 -28.96 -28.05 14.06
CA THR A 515 -28.22 -26.86 13.63
C THR A 515 -26.81 -26.77 14.23
N ALA A 516 -26.44 -27.67 15.15
CA ALA A 516 -25.10 -27.71 15.72
C ALA A 516 -24.06 -28.07 14.63
N GLN A 517 -23.38 -27.07 14.09
CA GLN A 517 -22.34 -27.25 13.07
C GLN A 517 -21.18 -28.07 13.66
N LYS A 518 -20.82 -29.15 12.95
CA LYS A 518 -19.49 -29.75 13.11
C LYS A 518 -18.51 -28.86 12.34
N GLU A 519 -17.82 -27.94 13.02
CA GLU A 519 -16.74 -27.17 12.39
C GLU A 519 -15.64 -28.14 11.95
N CYS A 520 -15.47 -28.34 10.64
CA CYS A 520 -14.27 -28.90 10.01
C CYS A 520 -14.35 -28.80 8.47
N CYS A 521 -13.24 -28.90 7.75
CA CYS A 521 -12.34 -27.78 7.43
C CYS A 521 -12.25 -27.64 5.89
N SER A 522 -11.86 -26.46 5.40
CA SER A 522 -11.57 -26.25 3.98
C SER A 522 -10.29 -26.99 3.55
N SER A 523 -10.24 -27.53 2.33
CA SER A 523 -9.00 -28.05 1.72
C SER A 523 -7.99 -26.92 1.52
N VAL A 524 -6.69 -27.24 1.37
CA VAL A 524 -5.63 -26.22 1.37
C VAL A 524 -4.93 -26.10 0.01
N LEU A 525 -4.83 -24.89 -0.53
CA LEU A 525 -3.94 -24.57 -1.63
C LEU A 525 -2.71 -23.84 -1.09
N PHE A 526 -1.53 -24.42 -1.24
CA PHE A 526 -0.26 -23.80 -0.86
C PHE A 526 0.46 -23.24 -2.09
N LEU A 527 0.79 -21.94 -2.02
CA LEU A 527 1.54 -21.20 -3.04
C LEU A 527 2.92 -20.78 -2.49
N PRO A 528 4.02 -21.36 -2.99
CA PRO A 528 5.36 -21.04 -2.50
C PRO A 528 5.80 -19.64 -2.93
N GLY A 529 6.83 -19.12 -2.26
CA GLY A 529 7.49 -17.88 -2.61
C GLY A 529 8.24 -17.91 -3.95
N ILE A 530 8.81 -16.75 -4.29
CA ILE A 530 9.69 -16.64 -5.44
C ILE A 530 10.79 -17.69 -5.32
N MET A 531 11.10 -18.38 -6.42
CA MET A 531 12.13 -19.44 -6.43
C MET A 531 11.84 -20.67 -5.57
N GLY A 532 10.63 -20.78 -5.00
CA GLY A 532 10.21 -21.94 -4.22
C GLY A 532 9.78 -23.15 -5.07
N SER A 533 9.98 -23.09 -6.39
CA SER A 533 9.69 -24.19 -7.33
C SER A 533 10.94 -24.54 -8.14
N ARG A 534 11.21 -25.84 -8.30
CA ARG A 534 12.31 -26.33 -9.14
C ARG A 534 12.02 -26.06 -10.61
N LEU A 535 13.04 -25.70 -11.38
CA LEU A 535 12.93 -25.46 -12.83
C LEU A 535 13.89 -26.38 -13.58
N PHE A 536 13.39 -26.96 -14.67
CA PHE A 536 14.11 -27.92 -15.50
C PHE A 536 14.09 -27.50 -16.96
N GLU A 537 15.15 -27.81 -17.67
CA GLU A 537 15.23 -27.68 -19.13
C GLU A 537 15.64 -29.03 -19.72
N GLY A 538 14.77 -29.63 -20.55
CA GLY A 538 15.07 -30.94 -21.16
C GLY A 538 15.37 -32.05 -20.15
N GLY A 539 14.82 -31.95 -18.93
CA GLY A 539 15.07 -32.88 -17.81
C GLY A 539 16.28 -32.55 -16.95
N ALA A 540 17.13 -31.59 -17.34
CA ALA A 540 18.23 -31.12 -16.50
C ALA A 540 17.74 -30.05 -15.51
N LYS A 541 18.08 -30.19 -14.22
CA LYS A 541 17.76 -29.21 -13.19
C LYS A 541 18.58 -27.94 -13.43
N ARG A 542 17.92 -26.80 -13.57
CA ARG A 542 18.55 -25.48 -13.80
C ARG A 542 18.44 -24.56 -12.60
N TRP A 543 17.34 -24.67 -11.86
CA TRP A 543 17.15 -23.96 -10.60
C TRP A 543 17.52 -24.85 -9.41
N GLU A 544 18.11 -24.26 -8.38
CA GLU A 544 19.15 -24.88 -7.52
C GLU A 544 20.45 -25.10 -8.33
N PRO A 545 21.04 -24.00 -8.87
CA PRO A 545 22.08 -24.04 -9.90
C PRO A 545 23.42 -24.56 -9.36
N SER A 546 24.15 -25.27 -10.21
CA SER A 546 25.53 -25.71 -9.93
C SER A 546 26.60 -24.66 -10.31
N GLY A 547 26.20 -23.62 -11.04
CA GLY A 547 27.02 -22.47 -11.43
C GLY A 547 26.30 -21.52 -12.40
N ASP A 548 26.97 -20.42 -12.77
CA ASP A 548 26.45 -19.40 -13.70
C ASP A 548 25.81 -19.96 -14.99
N SER A 549 26.35 -21.06 -15.54
CA SER A 549 25.86 -21.65 -16.79
C SER A 549 24.44 -22.22 -16.70
N ASP A 550 23.98 -22.61 -15.50
CA ASP A 550 22.60 -23.07 -15.33
C ASP A 550 21.60 -21.90 -15.38
N ILE A 551 22.00 -20.72 -14.86
CA ILE A 551 21.19 -19.50 -14.90
C ILE A 551 21.09 -18.95 -16.32
N GLU A 552 22.15 -19.04 -17.13
CA GLU A 552 22.10 -18.70 -18.56
C GLU A 552 21.00 -19.48 -19.31
N ARG A 553 20.67 -20.69 -18.87
CA ARG A 553 19.61 -21.53 -19.45
C ARG A 553 18.20 -21.19 -18.94
N LEU A 554 18.10 -20.23 -18.02
CA LEU A 554 16.84 -19.69 -17.51
C LEU A 554 16.54 -18.28 -18.05
N TYR A 555 17.36 -17.74 -18.95
CA TYR A 555 17.20 -16.37 -19.46
C TYR A 555 15.86 -16.13 -20.15
N LEU A 556 15.42 -14.88 -20.07
CA LEU A 556 14.23 -14.36 -20.72
C LEU A 556 14.62 -13.26 -21.71
N ASN A 557 13.78 -13.04 -22.72
CA ASN A 557 13.95 -11.95 -23.67
C ASN A 557 13.53 -10.60 -23.07
N SER A 558 13.68 -9.51 -23.82
CA SER A 558 13.29 -8.15 -23.39
C SER A 558 11.81 -8.02 -22.99
N GLN A 559 10.95 -8.93 -23.42
CA GLN A 559 9.51 -8.95 -23.11
C GLN A 559 9.19 -9.85 -21.91
N GLY A 560 10.21 -10.44 -21.26
CA GLY A 560 10.03 -11.34 -20.13
C GLY A 560 9.53 -12.72 -20.52
N GLU A 561 9.73 -13.16 -21.77
CA GLU A 561 9.39 -14.50 -22.23
C GLU A 561 10.62 -15.41 -22.17
N SER A 562 10.43 -16.67 -21.79
CA SER A 562 11.54 -17.63 -21.67
C SER A 562 12.23 -17.87 -23.01
N LEU A 563 13.57 -17.75 -23.05
CA LEU A 563 14.38 -18.10 -24.23
C LEU A 563 14.48 -19.61 -24.46
N TYR A 564 14.29 -20.39 -23.40
CA TYR A 564 14.44 -21.84 -23.39
C TYR A 564 13.16 -22.52 -22.92
N SER A 565 12.95 -23.76 -23.34
CA SER A 565 11.81 -24.57 -22.92
C SER A 565 12.01 -25.06 -21.48
N VAL A 566 11.61 -24.22 -20.53
CA VAL A 566 11.70 -24.51 -19.10
C VAL A 566 10.37 -25.06 -18.60
N ALA A 567 10.46 -26.12 -17.81
CA ALA A 567 9.33 -26.76 -17.15
C ALA A 567 9.46 -26.64 -15.63
N THR A 568 8.31 -26.46 -14.97
CA THR A 568 8.20 -26.40 -13.52
C THR A 568 8.18 -27.82 -12.94
N GLY A 569 9.03 -28.06 -11.93
CA GLY A 569 9.07 -29.29 -11.15
C GLY A 569 8.25 -29.18 -9.86
N SER A 570 8.71 -29.82 -8.78
CA SER A 570 8.04 -29.73 -7.47
C SER A 570 8.31 -28.41 -6.76
N VAL A 571 7.48 -28.11 -5.76
CA VAL A 571 7.82 -27.18 -4.69
C VAL A 571 9.12 -27.66 -3.98
N ILE A 572 9.95 -26.73 -3.54
CA ILE A 572 11.20 -27.01 -2.84
C ILE A 572 10.90 -27.26 -1.36
N GLU A 573 10.93 -28.51 -0.92
CA GLU A 573 10.87 -28.86 0.50
C GLU A 573 12.16 -28.46 1.22
N THR A 574 13.30 -28.92 0.70
CA THR A 574 14.65 -28.60 1.15
C THR A 574 15.48 -28.12 -0.03
N PHE A 575 16.35 -27.13 0.18
CA PHE A 575 17.22 -26.59 -0.86
C PHE A 575 18.47 -27.46 -1.03
N ASP A 576 18.75 -27.94 -2.25
CA ASP A 576 19.96 -28.71 -2.56
C ASP A 576 21.19 -27.79 -2.67
N ALA A 577 21.89 -27.57 -1.55
CA ALA A 577 23.09 -26.74 -1.50
C ALA A 577 24.38 -27.59 -1.60
N PRO A 578 25.51 -27.03 -2.09
CA PRO A 578 26.82 -27.68 -2.00
C PRO A 578 27.29 -27.73 -0.53
N GLY A 579 26.89 -28.76 0.22
CA GLY A 579 27.25 -28.92 1.64
C GLY A 579 26.66 -30.19 2.26
N PRO A 580 27.04 -30.55 3.50
CA PRO A 580 26.56 -31.77 4.15
C PRO A 580 25.11 -31.69 4.66
N ILE A 581 24.50 -30.50 4.70
CA ILE A 581 23.16 -30.25 5.24
C ILE A 581 22.37 -29.37 4.26
N ASN A 582 21.25 -29.89 3.76
CA ASN A 582 20.29 -29.12 2.97
C ASN A 582 19.33 -28.36 3.91
N PRO A 583 19.20 -27.03 3.80
CA PRO A 583 18.29 -26.27 4.66
C PRO A 583 16.83 -26.54 4.30
N ASP A 584 16.01 -26.55 5.36
CA ASP A 584 14.57 -26.69 5.27
C ASP A 584 13.90 -25.38 4.85
N ILE A 585 13.02 -25.46 3.86
CA ILE A 585 12.29 -24.32 3.28
C ILE A 585 10.80 -24.45 3.56
N TYR A 586 10.18 -25.58 3.17
CA TYR A 586 8.75 -25.85 3.36
C TYR A 586 8.44 -27.26 3.88
N LYS A 587 9.46 -28.08 4.20
CA LYS A 587 9.26 -29.50 4.49
C LYS A 587 8.39 -29.70 5.72
N SER A 588 8.60 -28.94 6.81
CA SER A 588 7.80 -29.12 8.02
C SER A 588 6.34 -28.75 7.77
N PHE A 589 6.09 -27.65 7.04
CA PHE A 589 4.73 -27.24 6.71
C PHE A 589 4.00 -28.23 5.79
N LEU A 590 4.69 -28.74 4.77
CA LEU A 590 4.12 -29.76 3.88
C LEU A 590 3.85 -31.08 4.62
N ASN A 591 4.69 -31.46 5.59
CA ASN A 591 4.43 -32.60 6.46
C ASN A 591 3.19 -32.39 7.33
N ASP A 592 2.99 -31.19 7.87
CA ASP A 592 1.79 -30.87 8.67
C ASP A 592 0.52 -31.02 7.82
N LEU A 593 0.50 -30.49 6.59
CA LEU A 593 -0.62 -30.67 5.66
C LEU A 593 -0.85 -32.15 5.31
N ALA A 594 0.22 -32.91 5.09
CA ALA A 594 0.13 -34.35 4.86
C ALA A 594 -0.48 -35.09 6.05
N GLN A 595 -0.13 -34.71 7.29
CA GLN A 595 -0.73 -35.29 8.50
C GLN A 595 -2.21 -34.91 8.64
N LYS A 596 -2.58 -33.65 8.35
CA LYS A 596 -3.98 -33.20 8.39
C LYS A 596 -4.88 -33.83 7.32
N LYS A 597 -4.30 -34.23 6.20
CA LYS A 597 -4.99 -35.09 5.23
C LYS A 597 -5.12 -36.52 5.76
N LEU A 598 -4.04 -37.07 6.32
CA LEU A 598 -3.99 -38.45 6.83
C LEU A 598 -4.98 -38.68 7.99
N ASP A 599 -5.13 -37.71 8.89
CA ASP A 599 -6.05 -37.78 10.04
C ASP A 599 -7.51 -37.41 9.69
N GLY A 600 -7.76 -36.95 8.47
CA GLY A 600 -9.07 -36.59 7.94
C GLY A 600 -9.57 -35.20 8.35
N THR A 601 -8.73 -34.34 8.94
CA THR A 601 -9.06 -32.95 9.29
C THR A 601 -9.40 -32.13 8.04
N ILE A 602 -8.58 -32.24 6.99
CA ILE A 602 -8.86 -31.67 5.66
C ILE A 602 -9.06 -32.80 4.65
N THR A 603 -9.89 -32.58 3.61
CA THR A 603 -10.07 -33.60 2.57
C THR A 603 -8.81 -33.75 1.72
N ASP A 604 -8.24 -32.64 1.26
CA ASP A 604 -7.03 -32.64 0.47
C ASP A 604 -6.25 -31.32 0.58
N TYR A 605 -5.03 -31.30 0.04
CA TYR A 605 -4.26 -30.10 -0.20
C TYR A 605 -3.46 -30.20 -1.51
N ALA A 606 -3.13 -29.07 -2.12
CA ALA A 606 -2.20 -28.99 -3.24
C ALA A 606 -1.07 -28.00 -2.92
N ALA A 607 0.17 -28.45 -3.04
CA ALA A 607 1.34 -27.57 -3.07
C ALA A 607 1.66 -27.24 -4.54
N TYR A 608 1.20 -26.09 -5.01
CA TYR A 608 1.24 -25.76 -6.43
C TYR A 608 2.56 -25.04 -6.77
N SER A 609 3.37 -25.69 -7.60
CA SER A 609 4.59 -25.10 -8.14
C SER A 609 4.31 -24.29 -9.40
N TYR A 610 5.02 -23.19 -9.59
CA TYR A 610 4.87 -22.32 -10.76
C TYR A 610 6.23 -21.78 -11.24
N ASP A 611 6.29 -21.34 -12.50
CA ASP A 611 7.48 -20.70 -13.04
C ASP A 611 7.59 -19.26 -12.50
N TRP A 612 8.30 -19.15 -11.39
CA TRP A 612 8.47 -17.92 -10.64
C TRP A 612 9.19 -16.81 -11.41
N ARG A 613 9.76 -17.08 -12.60
CA ARG A 613 10.43 -16.08 -13.42
C ARG A 613 9.45 -15.14 -14.12
N LEU A 614 8.24 -15.64 -14.42
CA LEU A 614 7.28 -15.00 -15.30
C LEU A 614 6.44 -13.93 -14.59
N SER A 615 5.72 -13.13 -15.39
CA SER A 615 4.74 -12.17 -14.87
C SER A 615 3.53 -12.89 -14.28
N LEU A 616 2.80 -12.23 -13.36
CA LEU A 616 1.60 -12.81 -12.74
C LEU A 616 0.54 -13.22 -13.77
N PRO A 617 0.23 -12.43 -14.82
CA PRO A 617 -0.68 -12.87 -15.87
C PRO A 617 -0.20 -14.13 -16.60
N ASN A 618 1.11 -14.25 -16.87
CA ASN A 618 1.66 -15.42 -17.54
C ASN A 618 1.64 -16.68 -16.66
N ILE A 619 1.77 -16.52 -15.34
CA ILE A 619 1.61 -17.63 -14.38
C ILE A 619 0.18 -18.17 -14.40
N LEU A 620 -0.82 -17.33 -14.65
CA LEU A 620 -2.24 -17.68 -14.65
C LEU A 620 -2.80 -18.04 -16.05
N ALA A 621 -2.03 -17.79 -17.11
CA ALA A 621 -2.52 -17.78 -18.49
C ALA A 621 -3.10 -19.12 -18.98
N ASP A 622 -2.63 -20.25 -18.45
CA ASP A 622 -3.10 -21.58 -18.86
C ASP A 622 -4.35 -22.07 -18.10
N GLY A 623 -4.79 -21.34 -17.07
CA GLY A 623 -5.94 -21.67 -16.23
C GLY A 623 -5.74 -22.89 -15.32
N VAL A 624 -4.55 -23.51 -15.29
CA VAL A 624 -4.31 -24.75 -14.55
C VAL A 624 -4.39 -24.52 -13.05
N LEU A 625 -3.81 -23.41 -12.56
CA LEU A 625 -3.89 -23.05 -11.14
C LEU A 625 -5.34 -22.82 -10.68
N GLU A 626 -6.13 -22.14 -11.51
CA GLU A 626 -7.56 -21.93 -11.24
C GLU A 626 -8.31 -23.26 -11.16
N GLN A 627 -8.03 -24.19 -12.08
CA GLN A 627 -8.64 -25.51 -12.08
C GLN A 627 -8.26 -26.32 -10.83
N VAL A 628 -7.00 -26.28 -10.39
CA VAL A 628 -6.57 -26.94 -9.14
C VAL A 628 -7.34 -26.41 -7.94
N LEU A 629 -7.55 -25.09 -7.85
CA LEU A 629 -8.34 -24.49 -6.77
C LEU A 629 -9.80 -24.97 -6.82
N ARG A 630 -10.41 -25.02 -8.01
CA ARG A 630 -11.80 -25.51 -8.19
C ARG A 630 -11.94 -26.99 -7.85
N ASP A 631 -10.95 -27.81 -8.22
CA ASP A 631 -10.95 -29.24 -7.91
C ASP A 631 -10.85 -29.48 -6.38
N LEU A 632 -9.95 -28.75 -5.71
CA LEU A 632 -9.85 -28.77 -4.24
C LEU A 632 -11.16 -28.32 -3.59
N ALA A 633 -11.76 -27.21 -4.05
CA ALA A 633 -13.02 -26.69 -3.52
C ALA A 633 -14.15 -27.72 -3.65
N SER A 634 -14.27 -28.37 -4.82
CA SER A 634 -15.34 -29.34 -5.11
C SER A 634 -15.33 -30.58 -4.21
N SER A 635 -14.15 -30.97 -3.71
CA SER A 635 -13.97 -32.13 -2.81
C SER A 635 -13.87 -31.75 -1.34
N SER A 636 -13.77 -30.45 -1.04
CA SER A 636 -13.63 -29.92 0.31
C SER A 636 -14.88 -30.11 1.16
N GLN A 637 -14.73 -30.31 2.47
CA GLN A 637 -15.85 -30.48 3.41
C GLN A 637 -16.74 -29.23 3.46
N THR A 638 -16.16 -28.05 3.24
CA THR A 638 -16.83 -26.75 3.23
C THR A 638 -17.30 -26.30 1.85
N GLY A 639 -16.92 -27.02 0.79
CA GLY A 639 -17.05 -26.55 -0.60
C GLY A 639 -16.08 -25.42 -0.97
N LYS A 640 -15.15 -25.03 -0.07
CA LYS A 640 -14.19 -23.93 -0.25
C LYS A 640 -12.76 -24.36 0.06
N VAL A 641 -11.79 -23.48 -0.24
CA VAL A 641 -10.34 -23.69 -0.06
C VAL A 641 -9.73 -22.60 0.82
N VAL A 642 -8.83 -22.95 1.72
CA VAL A 642 -7.89 -21.98 2.32
C VAL A 642 -6.64 -21.88 1.44
N ILE A 643 -6.28 -20.67 1.04
CA ILE A 643 -5.03 -20.40 0.34
C ILE A 643 -3.98 -19.99 1.37
N VAL A 644 -2.89 -20.75 1.47
CA VAL A 644 -1.69 -20.37 2.23
C VAL A 644 -0.62 -19.95 1.24
N ALA A 645 -0.13 -18.74 1.35
CA ALA A 645 0.78 -18.17 0.38
C ALA A 645 1.98 -17.51 1.06
N HIS A 646 3.18 -17.85 0.58
CA HIS A 646 4.43 -17.32 1.11
C HIS A 646 5.07 -16.34 0.13
N SER A 647 5.58 -15.19 0.59
CA SER A 647 6.36 -14.24 -0.22
C SER A 647 5.63 -13.88 -1.54
N ASN A 648 6.30 -13.98 -2.71
CA ASN A 648 5.69 -13.75 -4.03
C ASN A 648 4.45 -14.63 -4.32
N GLY A 649 4.34 -15.80 -3.68
CA GLY A 649 3.14 -16.64 -3.77
C GLY A 649 1.89 -15.90 -3.31
N GLY A 650 2.01 -14.93 -2.39
CA GLY A 650 0.91 -14.07 -1.97
C GLY A 650 0.44 -13.11 -3.07
N LEU A 651 1.37 -12.61 -3.91
CA LEU A 651 1.02 -11.80 -5.08
C LEU A 651 0.32 -12.66 -6.15
N VAL A 652 0.77 -13.90 -6.34
CA VAL A 652 0.09 -14.89 -7.19
C VAL A 652 -1.31 -15.21 -6.66
N ALA A 653 -1.46 -15.38 -5.33
CA ALA A 653 -2.75 -15.62 -4.70
C ALA A 653 -3.75 -14.49 -4.94
N LYS A 654 -3.32 -13.23 -4.78
CA LYS A 654 -4.16 -12.05 -5.07
C LYS A 654 -4.55 -12.00 -6.55
N ALA A 655 -3.61 -12.27 -7.46
CA ALA A 655 -3.88 -12.30 -8.90
C ALA A 655 -4.87 -13.42 -9.26
N LEU A 656 -4.75 -14.60 -8.64
CA LEU A 656 -5.69 -15.71 -8.79
C LEU A 656 -7.09 -15.34 -8.29
N ILE A 657 -7.20 -14.72 -7.12
CA ILE A 657 -8.48 -14.25 -6.57
C ILE A 657 -9.12 -13.21 -7.51
N ASN A 658 -8.34 -12.29 -8.06
CA ASN A 658 -8.85 -11.35 -9.07
C ASN A 658 -9.34 -12.06 -10.33
N ALA A 659 -8.63 -13.10 -10.80
CA ALA A 659 -9.03 -13.89 -11.96
C ALA A 659 -10.34 -14.67 -11.73
N LEU A 660 -10.60 -15.10 -10.49
CA LEU A 660 -11.87 -15.75 -10.09
C LEU A 660 -13.05 -14.77 -10.02
N ALA A 661 -12.80 -13.46 -9.95
CA ALA A 661 -13.78 -12.39 -9.88
C ALA A 661 -14.86 -12.64 -8.80
N GLU A 662 -16.14 -12.39 -9.10
CA GLU A 662 -17.28 -12.60 -8.19
C GLU A 662 -17.44 -14.06 -7.71
N GLY A 663 -16.79 -15.02 -8.38
CA GLY A 663 -16.81 -16.43 -7.99
C GLY A 663 -15.87 -16.76 -6.82
N ALA A 664 -14.92 -15.87 -6.47
CA ALA A 664 -13.92 -16.15 -5.45
C ALA A 664 -14.51 -16.45 -4.06
N PRO A 665 -15.51 -15.71 -3.53
CA PRO A 665 -16.11 -15.99 -2.22
C PRO A 665 -16.79 -17.36 -2.14
N GLY A 666 -17.25 -17.90 -3.28
CA GLY A 666 -17.84 -19.24 -3.37
C GLY A 666 -16.81 -20.37 -3.34
N LEU A 667 -15.51 -20.07 -3.52
CA LEU A 667 -14.45 -21.07 -3.66
C LEU A 667 -13.33 -20.91 -2.63
N VAL A 668 -13.14 -19.72 -2.09
CA VAL A 668 -12.08 -19.40 -1.13
C VAL A 668 -12.70 -19.04 0.20
N ASP A 669 -12.20 -19.67 1.26
CA ASP A 669 -12.64 -19.46 2.64
C ASP A 669 -11.72 -18.45 3.33
N GLN A 670 -10.40 -18.70 3.26
CA GLN A 670 -9.39 -17.85 3.88
C GLN A 670 -8.17 -17.69 2.96
N LEU A 671 -7.49 -16.55 3.11
CA LEU A 671 -6.20 -16.23 2.50
C LEU A 671 -5.18 -15.92 3.60
N ILE A 672 -4.17 -16.77 3.75
CA ILE A 672 -3.10 -16.62 4.74
C ILE A 672 -1.84 -16.17 4.00
N LEU A 673 -1.44 -14.92 4.24
CA LEU A 673 -0.30 -14.25 3.61
C LEU A 673 0.88 -14.25 4.58
N VAL A 674 1.92 -15.02 4.27
CA VAL A 674 3.14 -15.14 5.09
C VAL A 674 4.29 -14.42 4.41
N GLY A 675 4.82 -13.37 5.05
CA GLY A 675 5.98 -12.61 4.56
C GLY A 675 5.75 -12.00 3.17
N VAL A 676 4.52 -11.63 2.81
CA VAL A 676 4.23 -11.21 1.42
C VAL A 676 4.68 -9.77 1.20
N PRO A 677 5.54 -9.45 0.21
CA PRO A 677 5.98 -8.08 -0.07
C PRO A 677 4.88 -7.26 -0.76
N GLN A 678 3.82 -6.92 -0.03
CA GLN A 678 2.60 -6.32 -0.61
C GLN A 678 2.78 -4.90 -1.14
N LEU A 679 3.80 -4.19 -0.63
CA LEU A 679 4.24 -2.89 -1.14
C LEU A 679 5.55 -2.99 -1.92
N GLY A 680 6.07 -4.21 -2.17
CA GLY A 680 7.43 -4.44 -2.67
C GLY A 680 8.50 -4.42 -1.57
N THR A 681 9.76 -4.62 -1.96
CA THR A 681 10.93 -4.61 -1.06
C THR A 681 12.07 -3.78 -1.64
N PRO A 682 12.73 -2.90 -0.85
CA PRO A 682 13.90 -2.15 -1.28
C PRO A 682 15.07 -3.05 -1.73
N LYS A 683 15.14 -4.28 -1.22
CA LYS A 683 16.12 -5.28 -1.65
C LYS A 683 16.05 -5.57 -3.15
N ALA A 684 14.86 -5.53 -3.76
CA ALA A 684 14.67 -5.74 -5.20
C ALA A 684 15.36 -4.65 -6.06
N ILE A 685 15.45 -3.42 -5.56
CA ILE A 685 16.15 -2.33 -6.26
C ILE A 685 17.65 -2.64 -6.31
N GLY A 686 18.21 -3.04 -5.17
CA GLY A 686 19.59 -3.46 -5.11
C GLY A 686 19.90 -4.64 -6.02
N ALA A 687 19.05 -5.67 -6.00
CA ALA A 687 19.16 -6.81 -6.89
C ALA A 687 19.21 -6.39 -8.38
N LEU A 688 18.29 -5.51 -8.79
CA LEU A 688 18.16 -5.04 -10.16
C LEU A 688 19.31 -4.12 -10.61
N LEU A 689 19.76 -3.21 -9.74
CA LEU A 689 20.72 -2.17 -10.11
C LEU A 689 22.18 -2.56 -9.87
N HIS A 690 22.44 -3.35 -8.83
CA HIS A 690 23.78 -3.67 -8.32
C HIS A 690 24.05 -5.17 -8.17
N GLY A 691 23.08 -6.04 -8.44
CA GLY A 691 23.24 -7.49 -8.25
C GLY A 691 23.32 -7.91 -6.78
N LEU A 692 22.73 -7.12 -5.87
CA LEU A 692 22.74 -7.39 -4.42
C LEU A 692 22.24 -8.80 -4.08
N ASP A 693 22.89 -9.47 -3.12
CA ASP A 693 22.60 -10.84 -2.66
C ASP A 693 22.45 -11.85 -3.82
N ASN A 694 23.26 -11.72 -4.88
CA ASN A 694 23.15 -12.53 -6.09
C ASN A 694 21.79 -12.42 -6.80
N GLY A 695 21.12 -11.26 -6.72
CA GLY A 695 19.88 -10.90 -7.44
C GLY A 695 18.69 -11.84 -7.17
N ILE A 696 18.81 -12.66 -6.13
CA ILE A 696 18.03 -13.85 -5.84
C ILE A 696 17.90 -13.89 -4.31
N PRO A 697 16.70 -13.88 -3.72
CA PRO A 697 16.52 -13.83 -2.27
C PRO A 697 16.82 -15.20 -1.61
N LEU A 698 18.08 -15.63 -1.67
CA LEU A 698 18.61 -16.88 -1.12
C LEU A 698 19.77 -16.58 -0.17
N ASP A 699 19.56 -15.65 0.75
CA ASP A 699 20.57 -15.22 1.73
C ASP A 699 21.14 -16.41 2.50
N GLY A 700 22.46 -16.48 2.66
CA GLY A 700 23.12 -17.49 3.49
C GLY A 700 23.20 -18.90 2.87
N LEU A 701 22.95 -19.06 1.58
CA LEU A 701 23.31 -20.27 0.84
C LEU A 701 24.66 -20.07 0.12
N PRO A 702 25.62 -21.01 0.22
CA PRO A 702 26.86 -20.93 -0.53
C PRO A 702 26.56 -21.14 -2.01
N LEU A 703 26.28 -20.06 -2.73
CA LEU A 703 25.86 -20.10 -4.12
C LEU A 703 27.04 -19.86 -5.05
N VAL A 704 27.08 -20.69 -6.09
CA VAL A 704 28.01 -20.67 -7.22
C VAL A 704 27.55 -19.66 -8.30
N LEU A 705 26.73 -18.67 -7.91
CA LEU A 705 26.20 -17.64 -8.80
C LEU A 705 26.90 -16.31 -8.52
N SER A 706 27.42 -15.68 -9.58
CA SER A 706 28.05 -14.37 -9.46
C SER A 706 27.02 -13.21 -9.41
N PRO A 707 27.30 -12.12 -8.65
CA PRO A 707 26.41 -10.95 -8.58
C PRO A 707 26.14 -10.28 -9.94
N PHE A 708 27.14 -10.25 -10.84
CA PHE A 708 26.96 -9.72 -12.19
C PHE A 708 26.04 -10.57 -13.07
N ARG A 709 26.09 -11.91 -12.92
CA ARG A 709 25.19 -12.82 -13.63
C ARG A 709 23.76 -12.67 -13.16
N ALA A 710 23.60 -12.54 -11.85
CA ALA A 710 22.32 -12.31 -11.23
C ALA A 710 21.65 -11.01 -11.67
N ARG A 711 22.41 -9.91 -11.67
CA ARG A 711 21.93 -8.62 -12.17
C ARG A 711 21.49 -8.72 -13.62
N ASP A 712 22.29 -9.37 -14.47
CA ASP A 712 22.01 -9.59 -15.89
C ASP A 712 20.72 -10.42 -16.10
N PHE A 713 20.53 -11.47 -15.30
CA PHE A 713 19.30 -12.26 -15.30
C PHE A 713 18.08 -11.43 -14.87
N ALA A 714 18.20 -10.64 -13.81
CA ALA A 714 17.11 -9.81 -13.28
C ALA A 714 16.64 -8.73 -14.27
N GLN A 715 17.51 -8.25 -15.18
CA GLN A 715 17.16 -7.22 -16.16
C GLN A 715 15.92 -7.57 -17.00
N ASN A 716 15.75 -8.84 -17.34
CA ASN A 716 14.67 -9.31 -18.20
C ASN A 716 13.71 -10.29 -17.51
N ALA A 717 13.78 -10.41 -16.19
CA ALA A 717 12.90 -11.29 -15.44
C ALA A 717 11.75 -10.50 -14.80
N PRO A 718 10.49 -10.67 -15.25
CA PRO A 718 9.33 -9.92 -14.74
C PRO A 718 9.20 -9.90 -13.22
N PHE A 719 9.54 -11.00 -12.53
CA PHE A 719 9.44 -11.08 -11.08
C PHE A 719 10.26 -10.02 -10.34
N ALA A 720 11.43 -9.64 -10.88
CA ALA A 720 12.30 -8.66 -10.25
C ALA A 720 11.63 -7.27 -10.19
N TYR A 721 10.77 -6.98 -11.16
CA TYR A 721 10.02 -5.74 -11.24
C TYR A 721 8.77 -5.76 -10.36
N ASN A 722 8.06 -6.90 -10.27
CA ASN A 722 6.88 -7.04 -9.41
C ASN A 722 7.20 -6.84 -7.92
N LEU A 723 8.45 -7.10 -7.51
CA LEU A 723 8.92 -6.93 -6.14
C LEU A 723 9.45 -5.52 -5.84
N LEU A 724 9.51 -4.62 -6.83
CA LEU A 724 9.95 -3.24 -6.60
C LEU A 724 8.95 -2.49 -5.71
N PRO A 725 9.41 -1.57 -4.85
CA PRO A 725 8.54 -0.72 -4.06
C PRO A 725 7.48 0.01 -4.89
N HIS A 726 6.24 0.00 -4.41
CA HIS A 726 5.07 0.58 -5.09
C HIS A 726 5.06 2.11 -5.00
N ASP A 727 4.19 2.74 -5.80
CA ASP A 727 4.07 4.20 -5.84
C ASP A 727 3.59 4.83 -4.53
N ASN A 728 2.87 4.08 -3.71
CA ASN A 728 2.38 4.50 -2.41
C ASN A 728 3.17 3.90 -1.24
N TYR A 729 4.40 3.41 -1.48
CA TYR A 729 5.23 2.77 -0.44
C TYR A 729 5.33 3.61 0.83
N SER A 730 5.57 4.92 0.73
CA SER A 730 5.70 5.79 1.91
C SER A 730 4.35 6.26 2.48
N ASN A 731 3.32 6.36 1.64
CA ASN A 731 2.01 6.95 1.96
C ASN A 731 0.88 5.92 1.84
N ASN A 732 1.05 4.73 2.43
CA ASN A 732 0.06 3.67 2.39
C ASN A 732 -0.95 3.77 3.56
N PRO A 733 -2.27 3.72 3.32
CA PRO A 733 -3.30 3.79 4.37
C PRO A 733 -3.16 2.75 5.49
N GLY A 734 -2.58 1.58 5.22
CA GLY A 734 -2.41 0.51 6.20
C GLY A 734 -1.19 0.67 7.13
N PHE A 735 -0.14 1.36 6.67
CA PHE A 735 1.13 1.64 7.37
C PHE A 735 1.94 2.67 6.58
N SER A 736 2.40 3.75 7.21
CA SER A 736 3.34 4.70 6.59
C SER A 736 4.79 4.30 6.84
N ILE A 737 5.62 4.31 5.78
CA ILE A 737 7.05 4.06 5.87
C ILE A 737 7.77 5.41 5.77
N SER A 738 8.52 5.77 6.82
CA SER A 738 9.25 7.04 6.91
C SER A 738 10.71 6.94 6.44
N THR A 739 11.21 5.73 6.18
CA THR A 739 12.57 5.52 5.68
C THR A 739 12.60 5.70 4.15
N PRO A 740 13.46 6.58 3.60
CA PRO A 740 13.63 6.69 2.16
C PRO A 740 14.18 5.39 1.55
N ILE A 741 13.71 5.06 0.35
CA ILE A 741 14.16 3.89 -0.41
C ILE A 741 15.54 4.14 -1.03
N ILE A 742 15.77 5.37 -1.52
CA ILE A 742 17.08 5.79 -2.03
C ILE A 742 17.43 7.15 -1.43
N THR A 743 18.66 7.33 -0.95
CA THR A 743 19.21 8.63 -0.55
C THR A 743 20.48 8.94 -1.33
N PHE A 744 20.76 10.24 -1.51
CA PHE A 744 21.95 10.72 -2.21
C PHE A 744 22.75 11.65 -1.31
N GLY A 745 23.89 11.16 -0.82
CA GLY A 745 24.86 11.96 -0.09
C GLY A 745 25.46 13.09 -0.93
N GLY A 746 26.06 14.08 -0.27
CA GLY A 746 26.77 15.19 -0.92
C GLY A 746 28.00 14.72 -1.73
N GLY A 747 28.44 15.55 -2.68
CA GLY A 747 29.64 15.31 -3.49
C GLY A 747 29.41 15.26 -4.99
N GLU A 748 30.52 15.17 -5.74
CA GLU A 748 30.59 15.27 -7.20
C GLU A 748 29.97 14.06 -7.90
N ALA A 749 30.26 12.83 -7.45
CA ALA A 749 29.78 11.61 -8.10
C ALA A 749 28.26 11.42 -8.00
N THR A 750 27.64 11.98 -6.95
CA THR A 750 26.20 11.93 -6.70
C THR A 750 25.47 13.20 -7.16
N GLN A 751 26.19 14.20 -7.68
CA GLN A 751 25.61 15.50 -8.04
C GLN A 751 24.50 15.38 -9.08
N ILE A 752 24.73 14.62 -10.15
CA ILE A 752 23.72 14.44 -11.21
C ILE A 752 22.45 13.78 -10.69
N PHE A 753 22.56 12.85 -9.72
CA PHE A 753 21.39 12.21 -9.13
C PHE A 753 20.59 13.20 -8.26
N ARG A 754 21.27 14.02 -7.45
CA ARG A 754 20.60 15.04 -6.64
C ARG A 754 19.91 16.10 -7.48
N GLU A 755 20.55 16.54 -8.56
CA GLU A 755 19.98 17.52 -9.50
C GLU A 755 18.77 16.96 -10.26
N THR A 756 18.76 15.66 -10.55
CA THR A 756 17.68 15.02 -11.32
C THR A 756 16.51 14.54 -10.44
N TYR A 757 16.80 13.97 -9.27
CA TYR A 757 15.84 13.21 -8.45
C TYR A 757 15.58 13.82 -7.07
N GLY A 758 16.33 14.85 -6.67
CA GLY A 758 16.35 15.34 -5.29
C GLY A 758 17.28 14.51 -4.40
N ASN A 759 17.29 14.80 -3.09
CA ASN A 759 18.20 14.14 -2.14
C ASN A 759 17.70 12.76 -1.68
N GLU A 760 16.40 12.51 -1.76
CA GLU A 760 15.75 11.32 -1.19
C GLU A 760 14.60 10.88 -2.09
N ILE A 761 14.41 9.56 -2.23
CA ILE A 761 13.33 8.93 -2.99
C ILE A 761 12.56 8.01 -2.05
N TYR A 762 11.27 8.30 -1.86
CA TYR A 762 10.38 7.56 -0.97
C TYR A 762 9.50 6.54 -1.69
N SER A 763 9.09 6.82 -2.93
CA SER A 763 8.34 5.94 -3.86
C SER A 763 7.91 6.75 -5.09
N GLY A 764 7.28 6.10 -6.07
CA GLY A 764 6.56 6.77 -7.15
C GLY A 764 7.37 7.00 -8.42
N THR A 765 6.91 7.96 -9.23
CA THR A 765 7.49 8.28 -10.54
C THR A 765 8.99 8.56 -10.47
N THR A 766 9.47 9.19 -9.38
CA THR A 766 10.90 9.47 -9.19
C THR A 766 11.74 8.20 -9.06
N LEU A 767 11.26 7.18 -8.35
CA LEU A 767 11.95 5.88 -8.25
C LEU A 767 12.02 5.19 -9.62
N ARG A 768 10.93 5.23 -10.39
CA ARG A 768 10.91 4.67 -11.75
C ARG A 768 11.88 5.39 -12.67
N ASN A 769 11.89 6.72 -12.62
CA ASN A 769 12.82 7.54 -13.40
C ASN A 769 14.29 7.23 -13.05
N PHE A 770 14.58 7.00 -11.77
CA PHE A 770 15.88 6.53 -11.33
C PHE A 770 16.20 5.15 -11.94
N ILE A 771 15.32 4.14 -11.79
CA ILE A 771 15.54 2.80 -12.34
C ILE A 771 15.78 2.84 -13.86
N LEU A 772 15.07 3.70 -14.60
CA LEU A 772 15.25 3.88 -16.04
C LEU A 772 16.47 4.72 -16.44
N GLY A 773 17.15 5.35 -15.47
CA GLY A 773 18.35 6.15 -15.70
C GLY A 773 18.06 7.40 -16.55
N THR A 774 16.98 8.13 -16.22
CA THR A 774 16.59 9.39 -16.90
C THR A 774 17.59 10.54 -16.68
N ASP A 775 18.50 10.38 -15.73
CA ASP A 775 19.66 11.26 -15.48
C ASP A 775 20.72 11.20 -16.59
N GLY A 776 20.57 10.30 -17.57
CA GLY A 776 21.46 10.21 -18.72
C GLY A 776 22.71 9.37 -18.48
N ARG A 777 22.85 8.69 -17.33
CA ARG A 777 23.96 7.74 -17.09
C ARG A 777 24.12 6.73 -18.22
N ALA A 778 25.36 6.31 -18.45
CA ALA A 778 25.65 5.20 -19.34
C ALA A 778 25.14 3.88 -18.74
N ILE A 779 24.88 2.88 -19.58
CA ILE A 779 24.66 1.50 -19.10
C ILE A 779 26.02 0.98 -18.60
N PRO A 780 26.15 0.55 -17.34
CA PRO A 780 27.39 -0.02 -16.83
C PRO A 780 27.82 -1.24 -17.65
N VAL A 781 29.13 -1.44 -17.78
CA VAL A 781 29.65 -2.69 -18.36
C VAL A 781 29.29 -3.86 -17.45
N TYR A 782 29.20 -5.08 -18.01
CA TYR A 782 28.70 -6.27 -17.32
C TYR A 782 29.24 -6.48 -15.88
N ARG A 783 30.55 -6.27 -15.66
CA ARG A 783 31.22 -6.46 -14.37
C ARG A 783 31.20 -5.24 -13.43
N ASP A 784 30.69 -4.10 -13.88
CA ASP A 784 30.61 -2.89 -13.06
C ASP A 784 29.34 -2.93 -12.21
N LEU A 785 29.47 -3.36 -10.96
CA LEU A 785 28.39 -3.45 -9.97
C LEU A 785 28.27 -2.19 -9.11
N VAL A 786 29.23 -1.27 -9.20
CA VAL A 786 29.25 -0.04 -8.41
C VAL A 786 28.30 0.99 -9.01
N ASN A 787 28.30 1.12 -10.34
CA ASN A 787 27.38 2.02 -11.03
C ASN A 787 26.00 1.35 -11.21
N PRO A 788 24.89 2.07 -10.92
CA PRO A 788 23.54 1.52 -11.05
C PRO A 788 23.22 1.21 -12.51
N ALA A 789 22.72 0.00 -12.76
CA ALA A 789 22.22 -0.41 -14.07
C ALA A 789 20.95 0.38 -14.48
N LYS A 790 20.46 0.14 -15.70
CA LYS A 790 19.17 0.65 -16.16
C LYS A 790 18.19 -0.50 -16.27
N GLY A 791 17.02 -0.37 -15.66
CA GLY A 791 15.93 -1.35 -15.78
C GLY A 791 15.25 -1.30 -17.15
N ASN A 792 14.50 -2.36 -17.43
CA ASN A 792 13.67 -2.54 -18.61
C ASN A 792 12.35 -1.80 -18.45
N SER A 793 12.06 -0.87 -19.38
CA SER A 793 10.87 -0.02 -19.30
C SER A 793 9.56 -0.76 -19.51
N GLU A 794 9.54 -1.80 -20.34
CA GLU A 794 8.32 -2.57 -20.61
C GLU A 794 7.95 -3.36 -19.35
N LEU A 795 8.91 -4.09 -18.78
CA LEU A 795 8.70 -4.89 -17.56
C LEU A 795 8.38 -4.02 -16.33
N LEU A 796 9.01 -2.84 -16.21
CA LEU A 796 8.69 -1.90 -15.14
C LEU A 796 7.26 -1.37 -15.27
N GLN A 797 6.80 -1.07 -16.48
CA GLN A 797 5.43 -0.62 -16.70
C GLN A 797 4.42 -1.75 -16.44
N ASP A 798 4.74 -2.98 -16.84
CA ASP A 798 3.91 -4.14 -16.53
C ASP A 798 3.78 -4.37 -15.04
N ALA A 799 4.89 -4.25 -14.29
CA ALA A 799 4.86 -4.33 -12.83
C ALA A 799 3.95 -3.24 -12.23
N VAL A 800 4.06 -1.98 -12.65
CA VAL A 800 3.17 -0.89 -12.20
C VAL A 800 1.70 -1.25 -12.46
N ASN A 801 1.39 -1.81 -13.64
CA ASN A 801 0.04 -2.23 -13.99
C ASN A 801 -0.46 -3.38 -13.10
N GLN A 802 0.41 -4.32 -12.69
CA GLN A 802 0.03 -5.38 -11.74
C GLN A 802 -0.15 -4.83 -10.32
N GLN A 803 0.74 -3.93 -9.88
CA GLN A 803 0.71 -3.34 -8.55
C GLN A 803 -0.59 -2.56 -8.29
N SER A 804 -1.15 -1.90 -9.30
CA SER A 804 -2.46 -1.24 -9.19
C SER A 804 -3.62 -2.22 -8.97
N LEU A 805 -3.46 -3.48 -9.37
CA LEU A 805 -4.48 -4.52 -9.25
C LEU A 805 -4.38 -5.34 -7.96
N ILE A 806 -3.17 -5.53 -7.39
CA ILE A 806 -2.94 -6.45 -6.27
C ILE A 806 -2.09 -5.86 -5.12
N GLY A 807 -1.77 -4.56 -5.17
CA GLY A 807 -0.97 -3.87 -4.16
C GLY A 807 -1.71 -3.64 -2.84
N SER A 808 -1.35 -2.56 -2.13
CA SER A 808 -1.91 -2.31 -0.79
C SER A 808 -3.34 -1.77 -0.77
N LEU A 809 -3.80 -1.20 -1.88
CA LEU A 809 -5.20 -0.78 -2.06
C LEU A 809 -6.11 -1.93 -2.50
N TRP A 810 -5.54 -3.12 -2.76
CA TRP A 810 -6.32 -4.29 -3.13
C TRP A 810 -7.31 -4.64 -2.02
N GLN A 811 -8.60 -4.62 -2.37
CA GLN A 811 -9.68 -5.00 -1.47
C GLN A 811 -9.95 -6.49 -1.63
N ILE A 812 -10.02 -7.19 -0.50
CA ILE A 812 -10.44 -8.58 -0.49
C ILE A 812 -11.94 -8.66 -0.85
N PRO A 813 -12.37 -9.61 -1.71
CA PRO A 813 -13.80 -9.87 -1.89
C PRO A 813 -14.51 -10.22 -0.58
N ASN A 814 -15.71 -9.69 -0.39
CA ASN A 814 -16.55 -10.01 0.79
C ASN A 814 -16.75 -11.54 0.90
N GLY A 815 -16.67 -12.07 2.12
CA GLY A 815 -16.81 -13.51 2.38
C GLY A 815 -15.51 -14.31 2.43
N ILE A 816 -14.34 -13.67 2.25
CA ILE A 816 -13.01 -14.28 2.42
C ILE A 816 -12.30 -13.64 3.62
N LYS A 817 -11.78 -14.45 4.56
CA LYS A 817 -10.93 -13.96 5.66
C LYS A 817 -9.47 -13.86 5.25
N VAL A 818 -8.74 -12.87 5.75
CA VAL A 818 -7.31 -12.67 5.47
C VAL A 818 -6.50 -12.64 6.76
N HIS A 819 -5.40 -13.37 6.77
CA HIS A 819 -4.40 -13.32 7.83
C HIS A 819 -3.07 -12.84 7.24
N GLN A 820 -2.64 -11.63 7.61
CA GLN A 820 -1.35 -11.06 7.22
C GLN A 820 -0.32 -11.37 8.29
N ILE A 821 0.79 -12.00 7.92
CA ILE A 821 1.81 -12.46 8.86
C ILE A 821 3.17 -11.92 8.44
N GLY A 822 3.80 -11.12 9.30
CA GLY A 822 5.11 -10.49 9.06
C GLY A 822 6.16 -10.95 10.07
N GLY A 823 7.37 -11.27 9.61
CA GLY A 823 8.52 -11.49 10.49
C GLY A 823 9.17 -10.17 10.90
N VAL A 824 9.66 -10.11 12.14
CA VAL A 824 10.35 -8.94 12.71
C VAL A 824 11.52 -9.36 13.60
N GLY A 825 12.46 -8.44 13.83
CA GLY A 825 13.54 -8.60 14.80
C GLY A 825 14.91 -8.94 14.19
N ILE A 826 15.05 -9.02 12.87
CA ILE A 826 16.34 -9.25 12.21
C ILE A 826 16.64 -8.20 11.14
N LEU A 827 17.92 -7.95 10.87
CA LEU A 827 18.37 -6.89 9.97
C LEU A 827 17.83 -7.08 8.56
N THR A 828 17.09 -6.09 8.09
CA THR A 828 16.34 -6.11 6.83
C THR A 828 16.65 -4.88 6.01
N VAL A 829 16.90 -5.05 4.71
CA VAL A 829 17.19 -3.94 3.78
C VAL A 829 15.99 -3.00 3.66
N ALA A 830 16.19 -1.74 4.04
CA ALA A 830 15.18 -0.68 3.99
C ALA A 830 15.43 0.35 2.87
N GLY A 831 16.64 0.42 2.33
CA GLY A 831 16.98 1.34 1.25
C GLY A 831 18.45 1.32 0.86
N LEU A 832 18.82 2.13 -0.13
CA LEU A 832 20.18 2.34 -0.60
C LEU A 832 20.58 3.80 -0.43
N GLU A 833 21.83 4.04 -0.06
CA GLU A 833 22.39 5.40 -0.01
C GLU A 833 23.56 5.48 -0.99
N TYR A 834 23.51 6.39 -1.96
CA TYR A 834 24.63 6.65 -2.85
C TYR A 834 25.50 7.78 -2.31
N ARG A 835 26.82 7.61 -2.34
CA ARG A 835 27.79 8.59 -1.84
C ARG A 835 28.95 8.80 -2.82
N THR A 836 29.64 9.93 -2.63
CA THR A 836 30.91 10.19 -3.30
C THR A 836 32.05 9.71 -2.41
N PHE A 837 32.82 8.71 -2.87
CA PHE A 837 33.99 8.21 -2.18
C PHE A 837 35.29 8.70 -2.80
N ASN A 838 36.33 8.82 -1.98
CA ASN A 838 37.69 9.05 -2.46
C ASN A 838 38.35 7.72 -2.82
N PHE A 839 38.90 7.65 -4.03
CA PHE A 839 39.67 6.51 -4.50
C PHE A 839 41.12 6.90 -4.73
N CYS A 840 42.05 6.10 -4.22
CA CYS A 840 43.48 6.35 -4.39
C CYS A 840 44.02 5.63 -5.63
N LEU A 841 44.50 6.38 -6.63
CA LEU A 841 45.03 5.81 -7.89
C LEU A 841 46.47 5.29 -7.79
N GLY A 842 47.18 5.58 -6.70
CA GLY A 842 48.55 5.13 -6.54
C GLY A 842 49.15 5.54 -5.20
N VAL A 843 50.18 4.82 -4.78
CA VAL A 843 50.76 4.93 -3.44
C VAL A 843 52.20 5.41 -3.54
N ILE A 844 52.58 6.36 -2.68
CA ILE A 844 53.96 6.81 -2.53
C ILE A 844 54.44 6.48 -1.11
N LYS A 845 55.54 5.75 -1.01
CA LYS A 845 56.29 5.54 0.23
C LYS A 845 57.46 6.55 0.27
N THR A 846 57.48 7.45 1.24
CA THR A 846 58.61 8.34 1.52
C THR A 846 59.27 7.96 2.86
N THR A 847 60.35 8.65 3.24
CA THR A 847 60.94 8.51 4.58
C THR A 847 60.04 9.02 5.71
N GLU A 848 59.01 9.82 5.38
CA GLU A 848 58.08 10.43 6.33
C GLU A 848 56.76 9.64 6.46
N GLY A 849 56.51 8.64 5.60
CA GLY A 849 55.34 7.76 5.68
C GLY A 849 54.80 7.33 4.32
N TRP A 850 53.57 6.80 4.34
CA TRP A 850 52.81 6.38 3.18
C TRP A 850 51.77 7.44 2.79
N TYR A 851 51.64 7.73 1.50
CA TYR A 851 50.78 8.79 0.97
C TYR A 851 49.99 8.31 -0.24
N CYS A 852 48.78 8.86 -0.42
CA CYS A 852 48.08 8.73 -1.68
C CYS A 852 48.65 9.72 -2.72
N ASN A 853 49.08 9.20 -3.88
CA ASN A 853 49.69 9.97 -4.96
C ASN A 853 48.69 10.91 -5.66
N SER A 854 47.50 10.38 -5.95
CA SER A 854 46.41 11.12 -6.59
C SER A 854 45.08 10.47 -6.26
N GLY A 855 44.13 11.27 -5.77
CA GLY A 855 42.77 10.84 -5.49
C GLY A 855 41.80 11.19 -6.62
N ILE A 856 40.83 10.33 -6.90
CA ILE A 856 39.65 10.64 -7.73
C ILE A 856 38.38 10.45 -6.91
N LYS A 857 37.32 11.19 -7.28
CA LYS A 857 35.98 11.02 -6.73
C LYS A 857 35.27 9.92 -7.51
N THR A 858 34.75 8.93 -6.80
CA THR A 858 34.02 7.79 -7.39
C THR A 858 32.65 7.67 -6.74
N LEU A 859 31.71 7.09 -7.47
CA LEU A 859 30.43 6.70 -6.89
C LEU A 859 30.65 5.44 -6.05
N GLY A 860 29.99 5.36 -4.91
CA GLY A 860 29.72 4.09 -4.25
C GLY A 860 28.37 4.16 -3.56
N TYR A 861 28.00 3.08 -2.89
CA TYR A 861 26.72 3.01 -2.20
C TYR A 861 26.82 2.26 -0.87
N ARG A 862 25.81 2.45 -0.04
CA ARG A 862 25.59 1.79 1.23
C ARG A 862 24.19 1.18 1.24
N VAL A 863 24.02 0.12 2.02
CA VAL A 863 22.73 -0.54 2.24
C VAL A 863 22.20 -0.18 3.62
N ASN A 864 21.08 0.54 3.65
CA ASN A 864 20.41 0.90 4.88
C ASN A 864 19.59 -0.29 5.38
N ARG A 865 19.76 -0.68 6.65
CA ARG A 865 19.06 -1.83 7.25
C ARG A 865 18.37 -1.46 8.56
N VAL A 866 17.21 -2.07 8.78
CA VAL A 866 16.36 -1.90 9.98
C VAL A 866 16.07 -3.26 10.63
N ILE A 867 15.79 -3.28 11.93
CA ILE A 867 15.37 -4.51 12.65
C ILE A 867 13.89 -4.86 12.44
N ASP A 868 13.11 -3.95 11.86
CA ASP A 868 11.68 -4.10 11.59
C ASP A 868 11.41 -4.90 10.31
N GLY A 869 11.87 -6.15 10.25
CA GLY A 869 11.59 -7.04 9.14
C GLY A 869 12.13 -8.45 9.30
N ASP A 870 12.03 -9.21 8.21
CA ASP A 870 12.35 -10.64 8.14
C ASP A 870 13.61 -10.96 7.32
N LYS A 871 14.52 -9.99 7.18
CA LYS A 871 15.73 -9.96 6.34
C LYS A 871 15.48 -9.61 4.88
N THR A 872 14.30 -9.91 4.33
CA THR A 872 13.96 -9.60 2.92
C THR A 872 12.92 -8.49 2.82
N VAL A 873 11.88 -8.53 3.64
CA VAL A 873 10.74 -7.63 3.58
C VAL A 873 10.56 -6.95 4.91
N ILE A 874 10.44 -5.62 4.88
CA ILE A 874 10.12 -4.86 6.08
C ILE A 874 8.68 -5.09 6.51
N GLU A 875 8.44 -5.03 7.82
CA GLU A 875 7.12 -5.30 8.42
C GLU A 875 5.97 -4.49 7.78
N PRO A 876 6.10 -3.17 7.57
CA PRO A 876 5.07 -2.37 6.93
C PRO A 876 4.63 -2.87 5.54
N SER A 877 5.56 -3.45 4.76
CA SER A 877 5.24 -4.03 3.45
C SER A 877 4.53 -5.39 3.57
N THR A 878 4.83 -6.17 4.61
CA THR A 878 4.15 -7.44 4.86
C THR A 878 2.73 -7.31 5.41
N LEU A 879 2.45 -6.25 6.17
CA LEU A 879 1.17 -6.01 6.85
C LEU A 879 0.37 -4.85 6.22
N ALA A 880 0.62 -4.58 4.93
CA ALA A 880 0.20 -3.37 4.24
C ALA A 880 -1.31 -3.20 4.05
N MET A 881 -2.12 -4.27 4.11
CA MET A 881 -3.57 -4.13 3.95
C MET A 881 -4.16 -3.45 5.19
N PRO A 882 -5.11 -2.51 5.01
CA PRO A 882 -5.86 -1.91 6.11
C PRO A 882 -6.57 -2.97 6.97
N ILE A 883 -6.70 -2.71 8.26
CA ILE A 883 -7.47 -3.57 9.16
C ILE A 883 -8.96 -3.38 8.84
N SER A 884 -9.68 -4.49 8.70
CA SER A 884 -11.13 -4.56 8.56
C SER A 884 -11.63 -5.79 9.32
N ASN A 885 -12.95 -5.98 9.45
CA ASN A 885 -13.52 -7.15 10.15
C ASN A 885 -13.03 -8.51 9.60
N ASN A 886 -12.56 -8.54 8.35
CA ASN A 886 -12.09 -9.75 7.68
C ASN A 886 -10.56 -9.84 7.55
N VAL A 887 -9.78 -8.88 8.05
CA VAL A 887 -8.32 -8.84 7.90
C VAL A 887 -7.64 -8.76 9.27
N THR A 888 -6.83 -9.77 9.60
CA THR A 888 -6.04 -9.82 10.84
C THR A 888 -4.54 -9.70 10.57
N ARG A 889 -3.78 -9.28 11.60
CA ARG A 889 -2.32 -9.11 11.55
C ARG A 889 -1.66 -9.95 12.63
N TRP A 890 -0.52 -10.55 12.27
CA TRP A 890 0.30 -11.35 13.17
C TRP A 890 1.77 -11.02 12.93
N TRP A 891 2.52 -10.96 14.03
CA TRP A 891 3.96 -10.76 14.04
C TRP A 891 4.66 -12.05 14.47
N VAL A 892 5.78 -12.35 13.81
CA VAL A 892 6.68 -13.45 14.18
C VAL A 892 7.98 -12.83 14.69
N ASP A 893 8.28 -13.02 15.96
CA ASP A 893 9.49 -12.50 16.63
C ASP A 893 10.70 -13.41 16.33
N LEU A 894 11.42 -13.07 15.25
CA LEU A 894 12.58 -13.83 14.76
C LEU A 894 13.79 -13.63 15.66
N ALA A 895 13.96 -12.44 16.26
CA ALA A 895 15.03 -12.19 17.23
C ALA A 895 14.93 -13.17 18.40
N LYS A 896 13.75 -13.24 19.01
CA LYS A 896 13.48 -14.12 20.15
C LYS A 896 13.53 -15.60 19.78
N TYR A 897 13.10 -15.97 18.57
CA TYR A 897 13.16 -17.36 18.11
C TYR A 897 14.59 -17.83 17.86
N ASN A 898 15.43 -16.98 17.25
CA ASN A 898 16.80 -17.32 16.89
C ASN A 898 17.77 -17.26 18.10
N ALA A 899 17.52 -16.39 19.08
CA ALA A 899 18.41 -16.19 20.23
C ALA A 899 18.78 -17.45 21.06
N PRO A 900 17.86 -18.36 21.43
CA PRO A 900 18.16 -19.46 22.35
C PRO A 900 18.86 -20.68 21.72
N ILE A 901 19.03 -20.76 20.39
CA ILE A 901 19.46 -21.99 19.71
C ILE A 901 20.65 -21.74 18.77
N ILE A 902 21.86 -22.07 19.24
CA ILE A 902 23.09 -22.05 18.44
C ILE A 902 22.90 -22.90 17.18
N GLY A 903 23.08 -22.29 16.01
CA GLY A 903 22.99 -22.95 14.71
C GLY A 903 21.59 -23.00 14.07
N ILE A 904 20.55 -22.44 14.69
CA ILE A 904 19.26 -22.19 14.04
C ILE A 904 19.13 -20.69 13.72
N ASN A 905 19.02 -20.37 12.43
CA ASN A 905 18.73 -19.01 11.98
C ASN A 905 17.55 -19.04 10.99
N ARG A 906 16.40 -18.55 11.44
CA ARG A 906 15.19 -18.39 10.62
C ARG A 906 15.08 -16.96 10.11
N ASP A 907 14.74 -16.86 8.83
CA ASP A 907 14.54 -15.62 8.09
C ASP A 907 13.36 -15.80 7.10
N HIS A 908 13.16 -14.81 6.23
CA HIS A 908 12.11 -14.80 5.23
C HIS A 908 11.88 -16.14 4.52
N LYS A 909 12.94 -16.81 4.03
CA LYS A 909 12.77 -17.98 3.14
C LYS A 909 12.21 -19.21 3.85
N ASN A 910 12.31 -19.26 5.18
CA ASN A 910 11.94 -20.43 5.99
C ASN A 910 11.04 -20.06 7.18
N LEU A 911 10.25 -18.98 7.06
CA LEU A 911 9.25 -18.59 8.06
C LEU A 911 8.30 -19.75 8.42
N LEU A 912 7.84 -20.49 7.42
CA LEU A 912 6.94 -21.65 7.60
C LEU A 912 7.60 -22.83 8.34
N GLU A 913 8.90 -22.78 8.62
CA GLU A 913 9.60 -23.77 9.45
C GLU A 913 9.52 -23.45 10.95
N ILE A 914 8.91 -22.32 11.34
CA ILE A 914 8.67 -21.95 12.74
C ILE A 914 7.41 -22.66 13.28
N PRO A 915 7.53 -23.53 14.32
CA PRO A 915 6.41 -24.33 14.82
C PRO A 915 5.20 -23.53 15.30
N ASP A 916 5.42 -22.39 15.98
CA ASP A 916 4.34 -21.53 16.46
C ASP A 916 3.55 -20.92 15.30
N LEU A 917 4.24 -20.51 14.23
CA LEU A 917 3.59 -19.99 13.03
C LEU A 917 2.76 -21.08 12.35
N ARG A 918 3.31 -22.29 12.17
CA ARG A 918 2.53 -23.40 11.63
C ARG A 918 1.31 -23.72 12.50
N SER A 919 1.47 -23.71 13.82
CA SER A 919 0.36 -23.92 14.75
C SER A 919 -0.73 -22.86 14.58
N LEU A 920 -0.35 -21.57 14.44
CA LEU A 920 -1.29 -20.50 14.13
C LEU A 920 -2.05 -20.78 12.81
N ILE A 921 -1.34 -21.11 11.74
CA ILE A 921 -1.95 -21.39 10.44
C ILE A 921 -2.94 -22.55 10.56
N LEU A 922 -2.51 -23.66 11.14
CA LEU A 922 -3.33 -24.86 11.32
C LEU A 922 -4.55 -24.61 12.22
N ASN A 923 -4.42 -23.80 13.27
CA ASN A 923 -5.54 -23.45 14.14
C ASN A 923 -6.59 -22.58 13.42
N ASN A 924 -6.15 -21.65 12.56
CA ASN A 924 -7.06 -20.88 11.70
C ASN A 924 -7.75 -21.75 10.65
N LEU A 925 -7.09 -22.79 10.11
CA LEU A 925 -7.76 -23.79 9.24
C LEU A 925 -8.93 -24.48 9.94
N MET A 926 -8.83 -24.68 11.26
CA MET A 926 -9.79 -25.43 12.07
C MET A 926 -10.86 -24.55 12.74
N GLY A 927 -10.84 -23.22 12.52
CA GLY A 927 -11.76 -22.29 13.21
C GLY A 927 -11.48 -22.14 14.72
N THR A 928 -10.39 -22.73 15.22
CA THR A 928 -10.06 -22.74 16.65
C THR A 928 -9.19 -21.55 17.05
N SER A 929 -9.54 -20.86 18.14
CA SER A 929 -8.70 -19.83 18.75
C SER A 929 -7.95 -20.37 19.97
N THR A 930 -6.65 -20.64 19.85
CA THR A 930 -5.76 -20.73 21.02
C THR A 930 -5.06 -19.39 21.24
N THR A 931 -4.99 -18.93 22.49
CA THR A 931 -4.54 -17.57 22.84
C THR A 931 -3.08 -17.47 23.29
N SER A 932 -2.25 -18.50 23.10
CA SER A 932 -0.85 -18.43 23.54
C SER A 932 0.12 -19.14 22.59
N TYR A 933 0.86 -18.35 21.82
CA TYR A 933 2.09 -18.74 21.15
C TYR A 933 3.27 -18.01 21.82
N THR A 934 4.47 -18.57 21.73
CA THR A 934 5.69 -18.01 22.36
C THR A 934 6.35 -16.95 21.49
N TYR A 935 6.35 -17.17 20.18
CA TYR A 935 7.07 -16.35 19.18
C TYR A 935 6.15 -15.66 18.17
N VAL A 936 4.83 -15.88 18.28
CA VAL A 936 3.83 -15.32 17.36
C VAL A 936 2.78 -14.57 18.17
N SER A 937 2.41 -13.37 17.72
CA SER A 937 1.46 -12.51 18.45
C SER A 937 0.62 -11.67 17.50
N ASP A 938 -0.57 -11.29 17.94
CA ASP A 938 -1.47 -10.32 17.30
C ASP A 938 -1.14 -8.86 17.69
N THR A 939 -0.05 -8.67 18.42
CA THR A 939 0.51 -7.40 18.83
C THR A 939 1.98 -7.37 18.46
N LYS A 940 2.48 -6.22 17.97
CA LYS A 940 3.89 -6.07 17.58
C LYS A 940 4.80 -6.30 18.80
N PRO A 941 5.76 -7.24 18.73
CA PRO A 941 6.68 -7.50 19.84
C PRO A 941 7.59 -6.29 20.09
N ASP A 942 8.00 -6.11 21.34
CA ASP A 942 9.05 -5.15 21.71
C ASP A 942 10.41 -5.73 21.33
N LEU A 943 11.05 -5.15 20.32
CA LEU A 943 12.33 -5.60 19.78
C LEU A 943 13.54 -5.07 20.59
N GLY A 944 13.31 -4.20 21.59
CA GLY A 944 14.37 -3.56 22.37
C GLY A 944 15.29 -2.63 21.57
N THR A 945 16.40 -2.20 22.18
CA THR A 945 17.49 -1.47 21.50
C THR A 945 18.58 -2.47 21.12
N SER A 946 18.57 -2.94 19.87
CA SER A 946 19.67 -3.75 19.31
C SER A 946 20.86 -2.86 18.98
N ASP A 947 21.55 -2.38 20.02
CA ASP A 947 22.75 -1.57 19.89
C ASP A 947 23.85 -2.40 19.20
N ARG A 948 24.49 -1.80 18.19
CA ARG A 948 25.51 -2.47 17.38
C ARG A 948 26.50 -1.52 16.76
N LEU A 949 27.69 -2.05 16.49
CA LEU A 949 28.64 -1.46 15.55
C LEU A 949 28.51 -2.15 14.20
N SER A 950 28.36 -1.36 13.13
CA SER A 950 28.27 -1.85 11.75
C SER A 950 29.49 -1.40 10.97
N PHE A 951 30.28 -2.36 10.47
CA PHE A 951 31.48 -2.18 9.68
C PHE A 951 31.16 -2.42 8.22
N THR A 952 31.12 -1.36 7.41
CA THR A 952 30.81 -1.42 5.97
C THR A 952 32.09 -1.21 5.17
N LEU A 953 32.47 -2.21 4.37
CA LEU A 953 33.65 -2.22 3.53
C LEU A 953 33.27 -2.08 2.06
N ASN A 954 33.74 -1.00 1.42
CA ASN A 954 33.73 -0.78 -0.02
C ASN A 954 35.15 -1.00 -0.54
N SER A 955 35.43 -2.19 -1.09
CA SER A 955 36.83 -2.60 -1.26
C SER A 955 37.03 -3.82 -2.16
N PRO A 956 38.19 -3.95 -2.81
CA PRO A 956 38.71 -5.25 -3.27
C PRO A 956 39.36 -6.08 -2.13
N LEU A 957 38.89 -5.99 -0.88
CA LEU A 957 39.37 -6.77 0.26
C LEU A 957 38.23 -7.65 0.77
N SER A 958 38.51 -8.88 1.18
CA SER A 958 37.56 -9.73 1.91
C SER A 958 37.39 -9.21 3.34
N LEU A 959 36.17 -9.16 3.89
CA LEU A 959 35.90 -8.76 5.27
C LEU A 959 35.62 -9.98 6.16
N SER A 960 36.20 -10.01 7.35
CA SER A 960 35.94 -11.03 8.37
C SER A 960 36.03 -10.47 9.78
N TYR A 961 35.34 -11.10 10.73
CA TYR A 961 35.42 -10.80 12.15
C TYR A 961 35.73 -12.07 12.92
N THR A 962 36.68 -12.00 13.86
CA THR A 962 36.97 -13.11 14.77
C THR A 962 36.47 -12.73 16.16
N GLU A 963 35.44 -13.43 16.63
CA GLU A 963 34.90 -13.29 17.98
C GLU A 963 35.93 -13.77 19.02
N SER A 964 35.77 -13.33 20.27
CA SER A 964 36.69 -13.66 21.38
C SER A 964 36.80 -15.17 21.67
N ASP A 965 35.80 -15.97 21.28
CA ASP A 965 35.78 -17.44 21.41
C ASP A 965 36.50 -18.16 20.24
N GLY A 966 36.97 -17.40 19.24
CA GLY A 966 37.63 -17.90 18.03
C GLY A 966 36.68 -18.18 16.86
N THR A 967 35.39 -17.91 16.99
CA THR A 967 34.41 -18.01 15.89
C THR A 967 34.74 -16.96 14.82
N VAL A 968 34.91 -17.40 13.57
CA VAL A 968 35.18 -16.51 12.44
C VAL A 968 33.89 -16.29 11.65
N VAL A 969 33.46 -15.04 11.57
CA VAL A 969 32.29 -14.59 10.83
C VAL A 969 32.74 -13.93 9.53
N ASN A 970 32.28 -14.47 8.39
CA ASN A 970 32.68 -14.05 7.04
C ASN A 970 31.67 -14.56 5.99
N GLU A 971 31.98 -14.41 4.71
CA GLU A 971 31.12 -14.86 3.59
C GLU A 971 30.73 -16.35 3.64
N THR A 972 31.63 -17.22 4.10
CA THR A 972 31.37 -18.68 4.19
C THR A 972 30.69 -19.10 5.50
N ASN A 973 30.85 -18.29 6.55
CA ASN A 973 30.21 -18.50 7.84
C ASN A 973 29.57 -17.17 8.30
N PRO A 974 28.37 -16.83 7.79
CA PRO A 974 27.84 -15.47 7.91
C PRO A 974 27.22 -15.15 9.28
N TYR A 975 27.19 -16.09 10.22
CA TYR A 975 26.57 -15.90 11.53
C TYR A 975 27.51 -16.33 12.65
N GLY A 976 27.80 -15.40 13.55
CA GLY A 976 28.43 -15.64 14.85
C GLY A 976 27.39 -15.74 15.96
N GLN A 977 27.85 -15.75 17.21
CA GLN A 977 26.93 -15.73 18.35
C GLN A 977 26.26 -14.36 18.52
N TYR A 978 27.01 -13.28 18.27
CA TYR A 978 26.52 -11.90 18.37
C TYR A 978 26.99 -11.05 17.20
N SER A 979 27.31 -11.66 16.07
CA SER A 979 27.71 -10.93 14.88
C SER A 979 27.13 -11.54 13.61
N GLU A 980 26.92 -10.71 12.60
CA GLU A 980 26.36 -11.11 11.31
C GLU A 980 27.16 -10.49 10.17
N TYR A 981 27.47 -11.30 9.16
CA TYR A 981 28.04 -10.85 7.89
C TYR A 981 26.98 -10.83 6.80
N ALA A 982 27.00 -9.78 5.97
CA ALA A 982 26.21 -9.68 4.75
C ALA A 982 27.05 -9.12 3.60
N ARG A 983 26.80 -9.59 2.38
CA ARG A 983 27.46 -9.10 1.16
C ARG A 983 26.45 -8.64 0.12
N TYR A 984 26.52 -7.37 -0.21
CA TYR A 984 25.64 -6.68 -1.13
C TYR A 984 26.46 -6.22 -2.35
N GLY A 985 26.67 -7.12 -3.31
CA GLY A 985 27.52 -6.84 -4.48
C GLY A 985 28.98 -6.70 -4.04
N GLU A 986 29.55 -5.51 -4.24
CA GLU A 986 30.91 -5.19 -3.79
C GLU A 986 30.98 -4.69 -2.34
N VAL A 987 29.83 -4.44 -1.71
CA VAL A 987 29.75 -3.94 -0.33
C VAL A 987 29.68 -5.11 0.63
N GLN A 988 30.61 -5.18 1.58
CA GLN A 988 30.60 -6.19 2.64
C GLN A 988 30.30 -5.51 3.98
N ILE A 989 29.47 -6.13 4.81
CA ILE A 989 29.06 -5.55 6.08
C ILE A 989 29.20 -6.59 7.18
N ILE A 990 29.77 -6.20 8.32
CA ILE A 990 29.71 -6.95 9.57
C ILE A 990 29.00 -6.11 10.63
N ASP A 991 27.93 -6.63 11.20
CA ASP A 991 27.31 -6.09 12.41
C ASP A 991 27.80 -6.88 13.61
N ILE A 992 28.18 -6.16 14.67
CA ILE A 992 28.54 -6.72 15.97
C ILE A 992 27.54 -6.18 16.98
N PHE A 993 26.76 -7.09 17.56
CA PHE A 993 25.73 -6.81 18.55
C PHE A 993 26.29 -7.07 19.95
N ALA A 994 25.85 -6.30 20.94
CA ALA A 994 26.08 -6.56 22.37
C ALA A 994 27.54 -6.74 22.83
N GLY A 995 28.30 -5.65 22.97
CA GLY A 995 29.52 -5.51 23.77
C GLY A 995 30.68 -6.44 23.45
N GLU A 996 30.56 -7.23 22.38
CA GLU A 996 31.51 -8.31 22.08
C GLU A 996 32.84 -7.75 21.63
N THR A 997 33.89 -8.41 22.12
CA THR A 997 35.27 -8.06 21.77
C THR A 997 35.80 -9.02 20.73
N GLY A 998 36.63 -8.53 19.82
CA GLY A 998 37.18 -9.34 18.73
C GLY A 998 37.96 -8.49 17.74
N THR A 999 38.29 -9.08 16.60
CA THR A 999 39.15 -8.42 15.60
C THR A 999 38.51 -8.45 14.21
N ILE A 1000 38.28 -7.28 13.63
CA ILE A 1000 37.96 -7.13 12.21
C ILE A 1000 39.26 -7.33 11.42
N THR A 1001 39.22 -8.24 10.44
CA THR A 1001 40.35 -8.52 9.53
C THR A 1001 39.89 -8.36 8.09
N MET A 1002 40.66 -7.61 7.31
CA MET A 1002 40.44 -7.36 5.89
C MET A 1002 41.66 -7.83 5.10
N ASN A 1003 41.48 -8.75 4.15
CA ASN A 1003 42.57 -9.32 3.34
C ASN A 1003 42.44 -8.90 1.88
N GLY A 1004 43.55 -8.51 1.26
CA GLY A 1004 43.63 -8.04 -0.13
C GLY A 1004 43.26 -9.10 -1.16
N GLU A 1005 42.29 -8.79 -2.03
CA GLU A 1005 41.92 -9.62 -3.19
C GLU A 1005 42.41 -9.02 -4.52
N ASP A 1006 42.52 -7.68 -4.60
CA ASP A 1006 43.05 -6.96 -5.77
C ASP A 1006 43.76 -5.65 -5.35
N THR A 1007 44.49 -5.05 -6.29
CA THR A 1007 45.15 -3.75 -6.11
C THR A 1007 44.17 -2.59 -6.32
N GLY A 1008 44.18 -1.61 -5.43
CA GLY A 1008 43.33 -0.43 -5.54
C GLY A 1008 43.32 0.41 -4.28
N SER A 1009 42.12 0.82 -3.86
CA SER A 1009 41.90 1.44 -2.56
C SER A 1009 40.57 0.99 -1.97
N PHE A 1010 40.48 1.01 -0.64
CA PHE A 1010 39.30 0.66 0.11
C PHE A 1010 38.78 1.81 0.97
N THR A 1011 37.49 1.75 1.25
CA THR A 1011 36.83 2.58 2.25
C THR A 1011 36.18 1.68 3.29
N LEU A 1012 36.48 1.91 4.57
CA LEU A 1012 35.83 1.25 5.71
C LEU A 1012 35.04 2.28 6.51
N GLU A 1013 33.73 2.14 6.54
CA GLU A 1013 32.81 2.94 7.36
C GLU A 1013 32.46 2.15 8.63
N ILE A 1014 32.46 2.82 9.77
CA ILE A 1014 32.02 2.26 11.06
C ILE A 1014 30.86 3.12 11.56
N GLU A 1015 29.76 2.48 11.90
CA GLU A 1015 28.56 3.14 12.41
C GLU A 1015 28.15 2.57 13.75
N GLN A 1016 27.93 3.45 14.71
CA GLN A 1016 27.28 3.11 15.96
C GLN A 1016 25.77 3.31 15.79
N ILE A 1017 25.00 2.25 15.99
CA ILE A 1017 23.56 2.22 15.74
C ILE A 1017 22.85 1.82 17.02
N GLN A 1018 21.86 2.61 17.44
CA GLN A 1018 20.95 2.30 18.55
C GLN A 1018 19.56 2.00 17.98
N GLY A 1019 19.15 0.74 18.05
CA GLY A 1019 17.94 0.24 17.36
C GLY A 1019 18.04 0.43 15.83
N ASN A 1020 17.31 1.42 15.30
CA ASN A 1020 17.31 1.79 13.88
C ASN A 1020 17.97 3.16 13.59
N GLN A 1021 18.53 3.83 14.60
CA GLN A 1021 19.10 5.17 14.46
C GLN A 1021 20.63 5.12 14.50
N VAL A 1022 21.27 5.68 13.48
CA VAL A 1022 22.73 5.89 13.48
C VAL A 1022 23.02 7.05 14.43
N VAL A 1023 23.75 6.79 15.50
CA VAL A 1023 24.08 7.78 16.55
C VAL A 1023 25.52 8.30 16.45
N GLY A 1024 26.38 7.58 15.74
CA GLY A 1024 27.77 7.99 15.49
C GLY A 1024 28.32 7.31 14.24
N THR A 1025 29.28 7.95 13.57
CA THR A 1025 29.96 7.40 12.38
C THR A 1025 31.44 7.75 12.37
N THR A 1026 32.27 6.94 11.72
CA THR A 1026 33.62 7.31 11.28
C THR A 1026 33.93 6.60 9.97
N THR A 1027 34.80 7.17 9.14
CA THR A 1027 35.08 6.64 7.81
C THR A 1027 36.56 6.66 7.52
N TYR A 1028 37.18 5.50 7.29
CA TYR A 1028 38.51 5.39 6.72
C TYR A 1028 38.40 5.38 5.20
N SER A 1029 38.94 6.39 4.55
CA SER A 1029 38.69 6.67 3.13
C SER A 1029 39.98 6.71 2.32
N ALA A 1030 39.88 6.24 1.07
CA ALA A 1030 40.99 6.14 0.12
C ALA A 1030 42.23 5.40 0.65
N ILE A 1031 42.02 4.36 1.46
CA ILE A 1031 43.14 3.59 2.02
C ILE A 1031 43.67 2.64 0.95
N PRO A 1032 44.96 2.69 0.61
CA PRO A 1032 45.49 1.88 -0.48
C PRO A 1032 45.51 0.40 -0.16
N SER A 1033 45.33 -0.42 -1.19
CA SER A 1033 45.37 -1.88 -1.10
C SER A 1033 46.13 -2.54 -2.24
N SER A 1034 46.65 -3.73 -1.95
CA SER A 1034 47.23 -4.70 -2.87
C SER A 1034 46.72 -6.10 -2.54
N THR A 1035 47.03 -7.10 -3.38
CA THR A 1035 46.69 -8.51 -3.13
C THR A 1035 47.38 -9.13 -1.91
N THR A 1036 48.34 -8.42 -1.29
CA THR A 1036 49.05 -8.87 -0.08
C THR A 1036 48.67 -8.05 1.14
N THR A 1037 47.75 -7.08 1.00
CA THR A 1037 47.36 -6.21 2.10
C THR A 1037 46.60 -6.98 3.17
N ILE A 1038 46.96 -6.74 4.44
CA ILE A 1038 46.23 -7.20 5.62
C ILE A 1038 45.95 -5.96 6.48
N ALA A 1039 44.68 -5.68 6.72
CA ALA A 1039 44.25 -4.57 7.57
C ALA A 1039 43.39 -5.07 8.73
N THR A 1040 43.63 -4.57 9.93
CA THR A 1040 42.95 -5.03 11.16
C THR A 1040 42.44 -3.87 12.01
N VAL A 1041 41.30 -4.08 12.66
CA VAL A 1041 40.74 -3.18 13.69
C VAL A 1041 40.33 -4.03 14.89
N GLU A 1042 40.83 -3.69 16.07
CA GLU A 1042 40.39 -4.32 17.33
C GLU A 1042 39.07 -3.71 17.79
N VAL A 1043 38.13 -4.55 18.24
CA VAL A 1043 36.83 -4.13 18.77
C VAL A 1043 36.82 -4.47 20.25
N SER A 1044 36.66 -3.45 21.11
CA SER A 1044 36.71 -3.63 22.57
C SER A 1044 35.43 -3.21 23.31
N GLY A 1045 34.41 -2.76 22.58
CA GLY A 1045 33.13 -2.30 23.12
C GLY A 1045 32.12 -1.91 22.04
N ASP A 1046 31.11 -1.13 22.43
CA ASP A 1046 29.92 -0.80 21.62
C ASP A 1046 29.96 0.59 20.99
N THR A 1047 31.02 1.35 21.27
CA THR A 1047 31.18 2.71 20.76
C THR A 1047 32.32 2.79 19.75
N ILE A 1048 32.27 3.78 18.85
CA ILE A 1048 33.34 4.02 17.87
C ILE A 1048 34.69 4.26 18.57
N LEU A 1049 34.70 4.96 19.70
CA LEU A 1049 35.93 5.24 20.46
C LEU A 1049 36.50 4.00 21.16
N GLU A 1050 35.72 2.93 21.28
CA GLU A 1050 36.16 1.61 21.77
C GLU A 1050 36.61 0.69 20.63
N THR A 1051 36.58 1.17 19.38
CA THR A 1051 37.33 0.54 18.28
C THR A 1051 38.77 1.05 18.31
N GLY A 1052 39.73 0.12 18.15
CA GLY A 1052 41.15 0.43 18.05
C GLY A 1052 41.51 1.11 16.75
N ASP A 1053 42.79 1.43 16.59
CA ASP A 1053 43.27 2.02 15.34
C ASP A 1053 43.17 1.01 14.17
N LEU A 1054 42.91 1.53 12.97
CA LEU A 1054 43.08 0.76 11.74
C LEU A 1054 44.57 0.55 11.48
N MET A 1055 45.03 -0.68 11.63
CA MET A 1055 46.41 -1.09 11.38
C MET A 1055 46.50 -1.71 9.99
N VAL A 1056 47.38 -1.20 9.13
CA VAL A 1056 47.51 -1.70 7.75
C VAL A 1056 48.93 -2.20 7.51
N ASN A 1057 49.04 -3.45 7.09
CA ASN A 1057 50.21 -4.03 6.45
C ASN A 1057 49.93 -4.10 4.94
N TYR A 1058 50.53 -3.21 4.16
CA TYR A 1058 50.21 -3.08 2.74
C TYR A 1058 50.93 -4.13 1.88
N ASP A 1059 52.19 -4.46 2.20
CA ASP A 1059 53.06 -5.33 1.40
C ASP A 1059 53.17 -6.79 1.90
N GLY A 1060 52.53 -7.10 3.03
CA GLY A 1060 52.40 -8.46 3.57
C GLY A 1060 53.68 -8.98 4.25
N ASP A 1061 54.57 -8.11 4.72
CA ASP A 1061 55.87 -8.48 5.31
C ASP A 1061 55.86 -8.71 6.83
N ASP A 1062 54.67 -8.91 7.41
CA ASP A 1062 54.37 -8.97 8.85
C ASP A 1062 54.73 -7.70 9.65
N THR A 1063 55.04 -6.56 9.00
CA THR A 1063 55.21 -5.27 9.65
C THR A 1063 54.05 -4.32 9.34
N ILE A 1064 53.67 -3.48 10.32
CA ILE A 1064 52.61 -2.49 10.11
C ILE A 1064 53.20 -1.26 9.41
N ASP A 1065 52.65 -0.95 8.25
CA ASP A 1065 53.08 0.16 7.41
C ASP A 1065 52.57 1.52 7.90
N PHE A 1066 51.30 1.56 8.33
CA PHE A 1066 50.68 2.75 8.91
C PHE A 1066 49.48 2.40 9.79
N THR A 1067 49.12 3.35 10.66
CA THR A 1067 48.05 3.22 11.65
C THR A 1067 47.19 4.48 11.64
N LEU A 1068 45.86 4.32 11.64
CA LEU A 1068 44.91 5.43 11.58
C LEU A 1068 43.88 5.32 12.71
N SER A 1069 43.83 6.31 13.59
CA SER A 1069 42.85 6.34 14.68
C SER A 1069 41.47 6.78 14.19
N PRO A 1070 40.37 6.19 14.72
CA PRO A 1070 39.02 6.62 14.38
C PRO A 1070 38.76 8.03 14.92
N VAL A 1071 38.03 8.83 14.15
CA VAL A 1071 37.56 10.16 14.57
C VAL A 1071 36.06 10.24 14.33
N GLU A 1072 35.30 10.42 15.41
CA GLU A 1072 33.84 10.45 15.35
C GLU A 1072 33.34 11.66 14.52
N GLY A 1073 32.47 11.38 13.56
CA GLY A 1073 31.89 12.35 12.63
C GLY A 1073 32.81 12.81 11.50
N GLU A 1074 34.03 12.28 11.40
CA GLU A 1074 35.03 12.70 10.41
C GLU A 1074 35.48 11.57 9.48
N GLU A 1075 35.97 11.97 8.30
CA GLU A 1075 36.64 11.10 7.34
C GLU A 1075 38.15 11.08 7.63
N VAL A 1076 38.66 9.92 8.00
CA VAL A 1076 40.07 9.65 8.26
C VAL A 1076 40.71 9.10 6.98
N SER A 1077 41.79 9.73 6.52
CA SER A 1077 42.53 9.29 5.34
C SER A 1077 44.04 9.38 5.58
N LEU A 1078 44.84 8.77 4.69
CA LEU A 1078 46.27 9.00 4.71
C LEU A 1078 46.56 10.50 4.54
N PRO A 1079 47.58 11.05 5.23
CA PRO A 1079 47.97 12.43 5.02
C PRO A 1079 48.23 12.68 3.52
N THR A 1080 47.83 13.84 3.02
CA THR A 1080 48.24 14.28 1.68
C THR A 1080 49.75 14.47 1.67
N ALA A 1081 50.43 13.96 0.62
CA ALA A 1081 51.85 14.23 0.43
C ALA A 1081 52.09 15.74 0.54
N PRO A 1082 53.11 16.19 1.30
CA PRO A 1082 53.43 17.60 1.32
C PRO A 1082 53.63 18.06 -0.12
N ILE A 1083 52.74 18.94 -0.59
CA ILE A 1083 52.89 19.60 -1.88
C ILE A 1083 54.10 20.52 -1.70
N THR A 1084 55.30 19.97 -1.91
CA THR A 1084 56.45 20.78 -2.23
C THR A 1084 56.14 21.33 -3.60
N GLU A 1085 55.73 22.61 -3.69
CA GLU A 1085 55.60 23.24 -4.99
C GLU A 1085 56.93 23.05 -5.73
N GLU A 1086 56.91 22.30 -6.81
CA GLU A 1086 58.11 22.00 -7.58
C GLU A 1086 58.84 23.31 -7.90
N THR A 1087 60.11 23.34 -7.54
CA THR A 1087 60.98 24.48 -7.84
C THR A 1087 61.10 24.63 -9.35
N PHE A 1088 61.45 25.84 -9.80
CA PHE A 1088 61.70 26.09 -11.22
C PHE A 1088 62.73 25.11 -11.83
N ILE A 1089 63.70 24.65 -11.03
CA ILE A 1089 64.70 23.68 -11.45
C ILE A 1089 64.11 22.28 -11.61
N GLU A 1090 63.29 21.84 -10.66
CA GLU A 1090 62.64 20.53 -10.71
C GLU A 1090 61.68 20.42 -11.90
N LEU A 1091 60.90 21.46 -12.17
CA LEU A 1091 60.04 21.53 -13.36
C LEU A 1091 60.84 21.45 -14.68
N ILE A 1092 62.03 22.06 -14.74
CA ILE A 1092 62.90 21.92 -15.92
C ILE A 1092 63.47 20.51 -16.01
N ASP A 1093 63.88 19.89 -14.91
CA ASP A 1093 64.45 18.54 -14.91
C ASP A 1093 63.41 17.49 -15.27
N GLN A 1094 62.16 17.66 -14.84
CA GLN A 1094 61.03 16.85 -15.28
C GLN A 1094 60.79 16.99 -16.78
N LEU A 1095 60.76 18.22 -17.30
CA LEU A 1095 60.57 18.46 -18.73
C LEU A 1095 61.75 17.88 -19.55
N LEU A 1096 62.98 17.97 -19.05
CA LEU A 1096 64.15 17.34 -19.66
C LEU A 1096 64.01 15.81 -19.72
N SER A 1097 63.56 15.18 -18.64
CA SER A 1097 63.31 13.73 -18.56
C SER A 1097 62.18 13.28 -19.49
N TYR A 1098 61.09 14.05 -19.54
CA TYR A 1098 59.95 13.79 -20.42
C TYR A 1098 60.36 13.89 -21.90
N ILE A 1099 61.13 14.92 -22.27
CA ILE A 1099 61.68 15.05 -23.63
C ILE A 1099 62.65 13.89 -23.94
N ASP A 1100 63.42 13.44 -22.95
CA ASP A 1100 64.35 12.33 -23.15
C ASP A 1100 63.61 11.03 -23.51
N THR A 1101 62.50 10.78 -22.83
CA THR A 1101 61.73 9.54 -22.95
C THR A 1101 60.80 9.55 -24.17
N ASN A 1102 60.08 10.66 -24.40
CA ASN A 1102 58.92 10.67 -25.30
C ASN A 1102 59.18 11.30 -26.68
N VAL A 1103 60.26 12.09 -26.86
CA VAL A 1103 60.55 12.73 -28.15
C VAL A 1103 61.42 11.82 -29.03
N SER A 1104 60.78 11.12 -29.97
CA SER A 1104 61.42 10.16 -30.88
C SER A 1104 62.35 10.81 -31.93
N ASN A 1105 62.08 12.05 -32.34
CA ASN A 1105 62.90 12.75 -33.34
C ASN A 1105 64.23 13.26 -32.73
N LYS A 1106 65.34 12.57 -33.03
CA LYS A 1106 66.68 12.85 -32.46
C LYS A 1106 67.15 14.31 -32.56
N GLN A 1107 66.86 14.99 -33.66
CA GLN A 1107 67.29 16.38 -33.86
C GLN A 1107 66.46 17.35 -33.02
N THR A 1108 65.15 17.12 -32.96
CA THR A 1108 64.19 17.91 -32.16
C THR A 1108 64.47 17.74 -30.67
N LYS A 1109 64.65 16.49 -30.23
CA LYS A 1109 65.07 16.11 -28.88
C LYS A 1109 66.32 16.89 -28.45
N LYS A 1110 67.40 16.80 -29.24
CA LYS A 1110 68.67 17.49 -28.95
C LYS A 1110 68.52 19.02 -28.82
N LEU A 1111 67.73 19.65 -29.69
CA LEU A 1111 67.53 21.10 -29.68
C LEU A 1111 66.74 21.55 -28.45
N LEU A 1112 65.63 20.88 -28.14
CA LEU A 1112 64.80 21.20 -26.96
C LEU A 1112 65.58 21.00 -25.65
N THR A 1113 66.30 19.88 -25.52
CA THR A 1113 67.17 19.61 -24.37
C THR A 1113 68.22 20.71 -24.19
N GLN A 1114 68.88 21.15 -25.28
CA GLN A 1114 69.90 22.20 -25.21
C GLN A 1114 69.33 23.55 -24.77
N GLN A 1115 68.11 23.89 -25.21
CA GLN A 1115 67.44 25.14 -24.85
C GLN A 1115 66.99 25.14 -23.39
N LEU A 1116 66.48 24.02 -22.88
CA LEU A 1116 66.10 23.86 -21.48
C LEU A 1116 67.30 23.89 -20.53
N ILE A 1117 68.41 23.23 -20.90
CA ILE A 1117 69.68 23.34 -20.16
C ILE A 1117 70.16 24.80 -20.11
N ASN A 1118 70.01 25.55 -21.20
CA ASN A 1118 70.38 26.97 -21.23
C ASN A 1118 69.45 27.81 -20.34
N LEU A 1119 68.14 27.55 -20.37
CA LEU A 1119 67.15 28.19 -19.50
C LEU A 1119 67.50 27.96 -18.02
N LYS A 1120 67.81 26.71 -17.65
CA LYS A 1120 68.28 26.31 -16.31
C LYS A 1120 69.51 27.10 -15.88
N LYS A 1121 70.56 27.14 -16.70
CA LYS A 1121 71.80 27.89 -16.42
C LYS A 1121 71.58 29.39 -16.24
N ILE A 1122 70.69 29.99 -17.03
CA ILE A 1122 70.38 31.43 -16.91
C ILE A 1122 69.70 31.70 -15.57
N TYR A 1123 68.73 30.86 -15.18
CA TYR A 1123 68.05 30.99 -13.89
C TYR A 1123 69.01 30.80 -12.72
N GLU A 1124 69.81 29.72 -12.71
CA GLU A 1124 70.83 29.49 -11.67
C GLU A 1124 71.78 30.67 -11.54
N LYS A 1125 72.20 31.26 -12.66
CA LYS A 1125 73.08 32.44 -12.64
C LYS A 1125 72.38 33.69 -12.12
N GLN A 1126 71.09 33.87 -12.41
CA GLN A 1126 70.30 34.97 -11.87
C GLN A 1126 70.15 34.85 -10.35
N GLU A 1127 69.87 33.65 -9.83
CA GLU A 1127 69.77 33.39 -8.39
C GLU A 1127 71.11 33.58 -7.66
N GLU A 1128 72.23 33.12 -8.24
CA GLU A 1128 73.58 33.37 -7.73
C GLU A 1128 73.88 34.88 -7.62
N LEU A 1129 73.48 35.66 -8.63
CA LEU A 1129 73.68 37.12 -8.66
C LEU A 1129 72.77 37.86 -7.67
N LYS A 1130 71.51 37.42 -7.51
CA LYS A 1130 70.58 37.95 -6.50
C LYS A 1130 71.11 37.73 -5.08
N ALA A 1131 71.62 36.53 -4.79
CA ALA A 1131 72.23 36.19 -3.51
C ALA A 1131 73.52 36.99 -3.23
N LYS A 1132 74.36 37.22 -4.26
CA LYS A 1132 75.64 37.92 -4.11
C LYS A 1132 75.52 39.44 -4.02
N PHE A 1133 74.46 40.04 -4.60
CA PHE A 1133 74.25 41.49 -4.63
C PHE A 1133 72.78 41.88 -4.31
N PRO A 1134 72.34 41.78 -3.04
CA PRO A 1134 70.94 41.99 -2.66
C PRO A 1134 70.37 43.36 -3.08
N HIS A 1135 71.18 44.42 -3.01
CA HIS A 1135 70.79 45.77 -3.42
C HIS A 1135 70.54 45.94 -4.93
N ARG A 1136 70.98 44.98 -5.76
CA ARG A 1136 70.76 44.95 -7.21
C ARG A 1136 69.69 43.93 -7.63
N ALA A 1137 69.03 43.25 -6.69
CA ALA A 1137 68.02 42.25 -6.97
C ALA A 1137 66.82 42.80 -7.79
N HIS A 1138 66.54 44.11 -7.66
CA HIS A 1138 65.51 44.80 -8.44
C HIS A 1138 65.75 44.77 -9.97
N LEU A 1139 66.99 44.56 -10.44
CA LEU A 1139 67.31 44.42 -11.87
C LEU A 1139 66.80 43.10 -12.48
N PHE A 1140 66.32 42.17 -11.65
CA PHE A 1140 65.86 40.84 -12.05
C PHE A 1140 64.40 40.57 -11.68
N HIS A 1141 63.64 41.60 -11.26
CA HIS A 1141 62.35 41.45 -10.58
C HIS A 1141 61.25 40.78 -11.41
N ASP A 1142 61.33 40.84 -12.75
CA ASP A 1142 60.27 40.32 -13.63
C ASP A 1142 60.63 39.03 -14.39
N ASN A 1143 61.84 38.48 -14.19
CA ASN A 1143 62.34 37.32 -14.95
C ASN A 1143 62.13 37.42 -16.48
N HIS A 1144 62.06 38.65 -17.02
CA HIS A 1144 61.54 38.94 -18.37
C HIS A 1144 62.27 38.15 -19.48
N VAL A 1145 63.58 37.94 -19.31
CA VAL A 1145 64.41 37.14 -20.22
C VAL A 1145 64.00 35.67 -20.21
N LEU A 1146 63.79 35.09 -19.02
CA LEU A 1146 63.37 33.70 -18.86
C LEU A 1146 61.95 33.48 -19.39
N LYS A 1147 61.00 34.38 -19.05
CA LYS A 1147 59.62 34.37 -19.59
C LYS A 1147 59.61 34.43 -21.11
N SER A 1148 60.47 35.27 -21.70
CA SER A 1148 60.61 35.37 -23.15
C SER A 1148 61.13 34.08 -23.77
N LEU A 1149 62.11 33.42 -23.15
CA LEU A 1149 62.67 32.15 -23.62
C LEU A 1149 61.64 31.01 -23.55
N VAL A 1150 60.87 30.93 -22.46
CA VAL A 1150 59.78 29.94 -22.31
C VAL A 1150 58.70 30.15 -23.37
N LYS A 1151 58.32 31.39 -23.64
CA LYS A 1151 57.35 31.73 -24.71
C LYS A 1151 57.87 31.37 -26.11
N VAL A 1152 59.17 31.51 -26.36
CA VAL A 1152 59.81 31.08 -27.62
C VAL A 1152 59.82 29.56 -27.73
N LEU A 1153 60.15 28.84 -26.66
CA LEU A 1153 60.08 27.38 -26.59
C LEU A 1153 58.66 26.89 -26.89
N ASN A 1154 57.64 27.46 -26.26
CA ASN A 1154 56.24 27.11 -26.48
C ASN A 1154 55.82 27.28 -27.95
N LYS A 1155 56.18 28.42 -28.57
CA LYS A 1155 55.95 28.64 -30.02
C LYS A 1155 56.71 27.67 -30.92
N GLN A 1156 57.88 27.22 -30.52
CA GLN A 1156 58.65 26.23 -31.29
C GLN A 1156 58.00 24.85 -31.26
N ILE A 1157 57.29 24.49 -30.18
CA ILE A 1157 56.50 23.26 -30.13
C ILE A 1157 55.43 23.25 -31.22
N ASP A 1158 54.72 24.36 -31.44
CA ASP A 1158 53.75 24.47 -32.55
C ASP A 1158 54.38 24.24 -33.93
N VAL A 1159 55.61 24.72 -34.12
CA VAL A 1159 56.36 24.52 -35.36
C VAL A 1159 56.74 23.05 -35.53
N TYR A 1160 57.13 22.35 -34.46
CA TYR A 1160 57.47 20.93 -34.52
C TYR A 1160 56.25 20.04 -34.75
N VAL A 1161 55.09 20.38 -34.18
CA VAL A 1161 53.81 19.70 -34.47
C VAL A 1161 53.43 19.89 -35.94
N LYS A 1162 53.45 21.13 -36.45
CA LYS A 1162 53.16 21.41 -37.88
C LYS A 1162 54.10 20.69 -38.84
N ALA A 1163 55.36 20.52 -38.45
CA ALA A 1163 56.37 19.80 -39.22
C ALA A 1163 56.32 18.27 -39.04
N LYS A 1164 55.34 17.73 -38.29
CA LYS A 1164 55.22 16.30 -37.93
C LYS A 1164 56.48 15.72 -37.27
N LYS A 1165 57.21 16.55 -36.53
CA LYS A 1165 58.40 16.17 -35.76
C LYS A 1165 58.08 15.84 -34.30
N LEU A 1166 56.84 16.09 -33.89
CA LEU A 1166 56.27 15.86 -32.56
C LEU A 1166 54.79 15.50 -32.75
N ASP A 1167 54.29 14.48 -32.06
CA ASP A 1167 52.87 14.11 -32.03
C ASP A 1167 52.06 15.04 -31.10
N LEU A 1168 50.73 14.98 -31.20
CA LEU A 1168 49.83 15.90 -30.51
C LEU A 1168 49.82 15.69 -28.99
N ASP A 1169 49.88 14.45 -28.52
CA ASP A 1169 49.83 14.12 -27.10
C ASP A 1169 51.13 14.53 -26.38
N THR A 1170 52.28 14.19 -26.99
CA THR A 1170 53.60 14.63 -26.49
C THR A 1170 53.74 16.14 -26.52
N ALA A 1171 53.16 16.82 -27.52
CA ALA A 1171 53.17 18.28 -27.60
C ALA A 1171 52.29 18.93 -26.52
N ALA A 1172 51.12 18.35 -26.22
CA ALA A 1172 50.23 18.85 -25.18
C ALA A 1172 50.90 18.81 -23.81
N GLU A 1173 51.56 17.70 -23.47
CA GLU A 1173 52.24 17.56 -22.17
C GLU A 1173 53.49 18.44 -22.04
N ILE A 1174 54.29 18.59 -23.11
CA ILE A 1174 55.40 19.55 -23.11
C ILE A 1174 54.90 20.97 -22.89
N LYS A 1175 53.74 21.34 -23.47
CA LYS A 1175 53.14 22.66 -23.27
C LYS A 1175 52.61 22.85 -21.85
N ARG A 1176 51.97 21.84 -21.27
CA ARG A 1176 51.52 21.85 -19.87
C ARG A 1176 52.68 22.13 -18.93
N LEU A 1177 53.79 21.40 -19.08
CA LEU A 1177 55.00 21.60 -18.27
C LEU A 1177 55.65 22.98 -18.52
N LEU A 1178 55.69 23.46 -19.76
CA LEU A 1178 56.17 24.82 -20.06
C LEU A 1178 55.30 25.91 -19.44
N GLU A 1179 53.99 25.69 -19.34
CA GLU A 1179 53.05 26.62 -18.69
C GLU A 1179 53.25 26.65 -17.18
N LEU A 1180 53.50 25.50 -16.54
CA LEU A 1180 53.89 25.43 -15.13
C LEU A 1180 55.23 26.16 -14.88
N ILE A 1181 56.23 25.93 -15.73
CA ILE A 1181 57.51 26.67 -15.71
C ILE A 1181 57.28 28.17 -15.87
N GLN A 1182 56.35 28.59 -16.73
CA GLN A 1182 56.03 29.99 -16.96
C GLN A 1182 55.32 30.64 -15.76
N ASN A 1183 54.40 29.92 -15.11
CA ASN A 1183 53.67 30.40 -13.94
C ASN A 1183 54.58 30.52 -12.70
N LYS A 1184 55.65 29.71 -12.62
CA LYS A 1184 56.65 29.78 -11.55
C LYS A 1184 57.63 30.96 -11.69
N LEU A 1185 57.78 31.52 -12.90
CA LEU A 1185 58.62 32.70 -13.19
C LEU A 1185 57.90 34.01 -12.94
#